data_AF-A0AA39DWT6-F1
#
_entry.id   AF-A0AA39DWT6-F1
#
_cell.length_a   1.000
_cell.length_b   1.000
_cell.length_c   1.000
_cell.angle_alpha   90.00
_cell.angle_beta   90.00
_cell.angle_gamma   90.00
#
_symmetry.space_group_name_H-M   'P 1'
#
loop_
_entity.id
_entity.type
_entity.pdbx_description
1 polymer ?
#
loop_
_entity_poly.entity_id
_entity_poly.type
_entity_poly.pdbx_seq_one_letter_code
_entity_poly.pdbx_strand_id
1 'polypeptide(L)'
;MKVKMSSRKANYAAKNAPEFCEIWFIHKGKHVWTKEAFNAPGFLPLINHPKTETGEDLGFQPECLPSSSSPESVLSGGDRNGVESELVGTRVASSPALSDSSSRNDPQFSPASSSFFSGYSSSAEKRSMESYSKTEEESLYYQLAEATIEAEASRNEAFLELLKRQKLESEAMEAIAKVKAFESAHAREVELRKDAEDALRSTIREQDKLLEEREKLTREIQKTMRNVALLDSRAQEANRRCDEATEELKLIQASITTLQHEKQKIRRQKMEAMHWLDRWRSRGQAGTSHCNGFIGVFEDLPELAEFSLSDLETATCNFSESFKIGQGGNGSVYKGEMLDKTVAIKKLHPHNMQGQSEFQREVQVLGKIQHPHLVTLIGASPEAWSLVYEYLPNGSLQDRLFRKSNNSPLTWKVRARIITEISSALLFLHSCKPEKIVHGNLRPENILLGSDLRCKICDFGICRLVSDETLRCPSFRRNAEPKGAFPYEDPELYRTGVLTTKSDIYSFGVIILQLLTGRPPVGLASEVRKAVSCGKLASILDSSAGVWPTHVASRLVDLALRCCELNSRDRPELKPTLVRELEQLHVSEEQPVPSFFLCPILQDIMHDPHVAADGFTYEKEALLGWLENGRETSPMTNLRLSHLHLTPNHSLRSAIQDWLCKS
;
A
#
# COMPACT_ATOMS: atom_id res chain seq x y z
N MET A 1 -36.29 4.05 48.11
CA MET A 1 -37.58 4.69 47.76
C MET A 1 -37.84 4.50 46.27
N LYS A 2 -38.86 3.72 45.88
CA LYS A 2 -39.25 3.55 44.46
C LYS A 2 -39.97 4.83 44.00
N VAL A 3 -39.31 5.67 43.21
CA VAL A 3 -39.90 6.89 42.65
C VAL A 3 -40.88 6.50 41.54
N LYS A 4 -42.17 6.85 41.68
CA LYS A 4 -43.20 6.63 40.66
C LYS A 4 -42.93 7.51 39.43
N MET A 5 -42.87 6.91 38.25
CA MET A 5 -42.69 7.59 36.97
C MET A 5 -43.88 8.51 36.65
N SER A 6 -43.65 9.81 36.47
CA SER A 6 -44.70 10.80 36.11
C SER A 6 -44.65 11.26 34.65
N SER A 7 -43.69 10.81 33.84
CA SER A 7 -43.55 11.23 32.44
C SER A 7 -44.01 10.15 31.46
N ARG A 8 -45.01 10.49 30.62
CA ARG A 8 -45.52 9.60 29.55
C ARG A 8 -44.41 9.19 28.57
N LYS A 9 -43.45 10.09 28.29
CA LYS A 9 -42.30 9.80 27.41
C LYS A 9 -41.34 8.79 28.01
N ALA A 10 -41.09 8.87 29.32
CA ALA A 10 -40.22 7.93 30.01
C ALA A 10 -40.85 6.52 30.07
N ASN A 11 -42.17 6.43 30.32
CA ASN A 11 -42.89 5.16 30.27
C ASN A 11 -42.88 4.53 28.87
N TYR A 12 -43.02 5.34 27.81
CA TYR A 12 -42.95 4.85 26.44
C TYR A 12 -41.56 4.29 26.10
N ALA A 13 -40.50 5.02 26.44
CA ALA A 13 -39.13 4.57 26.18
C ALA A 13 -38.75 3.34 27.02
N ALA A 14 -39.17 3.25 28.29
CA ALA A 14 -38.94 2.07 29.12
C ALA A 14 -39.63 0.80 28.58
N LYS A 15 -40.81 0.95 27.96
CA LYS A 15 -41.62 -0.15 27.42
C LYS A 15 -41.15 -0.64 26.05
N ASN A 16 -40.59 0.24 25.21
CA ASN A 16 -40.20 -0.10 23.83
C ASN A 16 -38.70 -0.32 23.65
N ALA A 17 -37.88 -0.05 24.66
CA ALA A 17 -36.45 -0.30 24.57
C ALA A 17 -36.11 -1.80 24.74
N PRO A 18 -35.18 -2.34 23.92
CA PRO A 18 -34.73 -3.73 23.99
C PRO A 18 -34.23 -4.12 25.38
N GLU A 19 -34.39 -5.39 25.74
CA GLU A 19 -34.10 -5.89 27.11
C GLU A 19 -32.61 -5.83 27.50
N PHE A 20 -31.71 -5.83 26.51
CA PHE A 20 -30.27 -5.74 26.73
C PHE A 20 -29.75 -4.29 26.91
N CYS A 21 -30.64 -3.29 26.87
CA CYS A 21 -30.25 -1.88 26.98
C CYS A 21 -30.45 -1.37 28.41
N GLU A 22 -29.39 -0.75 28.95
CA GLU A 22 -29.49 0.04 30.18
C GLU A 22 -29.92 1.47 29.86
N ILE A 23 -30.90 2.01 30.57
CA ILE A 23 -31.49 3.33 30.29
C ILE A 23 -31.53 4.18 31.54
N TRP A 24 -30.98 5.39 31.44
CA TRP A 24 -30.92 6.38 32.51
C TRP A 24 -31.83 7.56 32.18
N PHE A 25 -32.80 7.86 33.03
CA PHE A 25 -33.63 9.06 32.89
C PHE A 25 -33.16 10.17 33.81
N ILE A 26 -32.72 11.27 33.22
CA ILE A 26 -32.23 12.46 33.93
C ILE A 26 -33.16 13.63 33.62
N HIS A 27 -33.65 14.33 34.64
CA HIS A 27 -34.46 15.54 34.50
C HIS A 27 -33.87 16.66 35.35
N LYS A 28 -33.63 17.83 34.73
CA LYS A 28 -32.99 19.00 35.36
C LYS A 28 -31.69 18.66 36.12
N GLY A 29 -30.85 17.83 35.49
CA GLY A 29 -29.55 17.43 36.05
C GLY A 29 -29.61 16.43 37.21
N LYS A 30 -30.79 15.89 37.56
CA LYS A 30 -30.94 14.86 38.58
C LYS A 30 -31.40 13.54 37.98
N HIS A 31 -30.79 12.46 38.42
CA HIS A 31 -31.17 11.10 38.05
C HIS A 31 -32.54 10.74 38.66
N VAL A 32 -33.45 10.28 37.81
CA VAL A 32 -34.84 10.00 38.18
C VAL A 32 -35.12 8.49 38.23
N TRP A 33 -34.57 7.71 37.30
CA TRP A 33 -34.84 6.27 37.19
C TRP A 33 -33.88 5.56 36.21
N THR A 34 -33.48 4.33 36.53
CA THR A 34 -32.68 3.43 35.67
C THR A 34 -33.44 2.15 35.33
N LYS A 35 -33.41 1.71 34.06
CA LYS A 35 -33.69 0.32 33.64
C LYS A 35 -32.36 -0.39 33.46
N GLU A 36 -32.09 -1.42 34.24
CA GLU A 36 -30.89 -2.26 34.05
C GLU A 36 -31.11 -3.26 32.90
N ALA A 37 -30.05 -3.50 32.13
CA ALA A 37 -30.06 -4.49 31.05
C ALA A 37 -30.17 -5.91 31.62
N PHE A 38 -31.02 -6.74 31.03
CA PHE A 38 -31.16 -8.15 31.40
C PHE A 38 -30.25 -9.01 30.51
N ASN A 39 -29.19 -9.59 31.08
CA ASN A 39 -28.32 -10.52 30.38
C ASN A 39 -28.86 -11.95 30.52
N ALA A 40 -29.65 -12.41 29.54
CA ALA A 40 -29.87 -13.84 29.33
C ALA A 40 -28.74 -14.40 28.43
N PRO A 41 -28.13 -15.56 28.76
CA PRO A 41 -27.07 -16.11 27.93
C PRO A 41 -27.68 -16.73 26.67
N GLY A 42 -27.37 -16.12 25.52
CA GLY A 42 -27.51 -16.74 24.20
C GLY A 42 -28.61 -16.15 23.33
N PHE A 43 -28.32 -15.06 22.63
CA PHE A 43 -28.91 -14.74 21.32
C PHE A 43 -27.99 -13.74 20.59
N LEU A 44 -27.42 -14.14 19.46
CA LEU A 44 -26.75 -13.25 18.50
C LEU A 44 -27.79 -12.69 17.53
N PRO A 45 -27.75 -11.39 17.13
CA PRO A 45 -28.66 -10.86 16.13
C PRO A 45 -28.23 -11.28 14.71
N LEU A 46 -29.20 -11.80 13.96
CA LEU A 46 -29.10 -12.18 12.55
C LEU A 46 -28.87 -10.94 11.66
N ILE A 47 -27.76 -10.92 10.91
CA ILE A 47 -27.55 -9.95 9.82
C ILE A 47 -28.30 -10.46 8.58
N ASN A 48 -29.35 -9.75 8.18
CA ASN A 48 -30.03 -9.98 6.91
C ASN A 48 -29.17 -9.48 5.74
N HIS A 49 -28.76 -10.38 4.86
CA HIS A 49 -28.34 -10.04 3.50
C HIS A 49 -29.47 -10.34 2.49
N PRO A 50 -29.60 -9.53 1.42
CA PRO A 50 -30.71 -9.64 0.47
C PRO A 50 -30.55 -10.86 -0.46
N LYS A 51 -31.70 -11.40 -0.84
CA LYS A 51 -31.92 -12.58 -1.69
C LYS A 51 -31.40 -12.38 -3.11
N THR A 52 -30.75 -13.42 -3.64
CA THR A 52 -30.79 -13.75 -5.07
C THR A 52 -31.08 -15.23 -5.20
N GLU A 53 -32.15 -15.56 -5.91
CA GLU A 53 -32.60 -16.91 -6.24
C GLU A 53 -31.66 -17.55 -7.28
N THR A 54 -31.33 -18.84 -7.12
CA THR A 54 -31.72 -19.96 -8.01
C THR A 54 -30.84 -21.20 -7.76
N GLY A 55 -31.48 -22.37 -7.60
CA GLY A 55 -31.02 -23.62 -8.23
C GLY A 55 -30.22 -24.63 -7.40
N GLU A 56 -30.94 -25.65 -6.92
CA GLU A 56 -30.60 -27.08 -6.97
C GLU A 56 -29.41 -27.66 -6.16
N ASP A 57 -29.80 -28.28 -5.03
CA ASP A 57 -29.75 -29.73 -4.74
C ASP A 57 -28.44 -30.47 -4.38
N LEU A 58 -28.63 -31.38 -3.41
CA LEU A 58 -27.84 -32.56 -3.02
C LEU A 58 -26.50 -32.41 -2.25
N GLY A 59 -26.61 -32.52 -0.93
CA GLY A 59 -26.20 -33.75 -0.22
C GLY A 59 -24.75 -33.95 0.22
N PHE A 60 -24.64 -34.34 1.51
CA PHE A 60 -23.58 -35.11 2.17
C PHE A 60 -22.54 -34.38 3.05
N GLN A 61 -22.60 -34.77 4.33
CA GLN A 61 -21.65 -34.51 5.42
C GLN A 61 -20.31 -35.24 5.22
N PRO A 62 -19.27 -34.86 5.99
CA PRO A 62 -18.62 -35.88 6.81
C PRO A 62 -18.25 -35.41 8.23
N GLU A 63 -18.44 -36.32 9.19
CA GLU A 63 -17.86 -36.26 10.53
C GLU A 63 -16.46 -36.89 10.57
N CYS A 64 -15.55 -36.18 11.26
CA CYS A 64 -14.60 -36.63 12.28
C CYS A 64 -13.45 -37.62 11.95
N LEU A 65 -12.22 -37.06 11.95
CA LEU A 65 -11.11 -37.23 12.94
C LEU A 65 -10.72 -38.66 13.44
N PRO A 66 -9.54 -38.88 14.07
CA PRO A 66 -8.24 -38.17 14.02
C PRO A 66 -6.99 -39.11 14.07
N SER A 67 -5.82 -38.45 14.13
CA SER A 67 -4.69 -38.68 15.07
C SER A 67 -3.43 -39.47 14.63
N SER A 68 -2.28 -38.77 14.84
CA SER A 68 -0.95 -39.22 15.35
C SER A 68 -0.23 -40.34 14.58
N SER A 69 1.10 -40.38 14.40
CA SER A 69 2.24 -39.94 15.21
C SER A 69 3.53 -40.09 14.36
N SER A 70 4.55 -39.30 14.67
CA SER A 70 5.97 -39.49 14.27
C SER A 70 6.58 -40.79 14.83
N PRO A 71 7.73 -41.29 14.29
CA PRO A 71 9.02 -40.98 14.95
C PRO A 71 10.27 -40.90 14.04
N GLU A 72 11.35 -40.37 14.63
CA GLU A 72 12.77 -40.32 14.19
C GLU A 72 13.40 -41.73 14.11
N SER A 73 14.45 -42.03 13.33
CA SER A 73 15.89 -41.75 13.59
C SER A 73 16.71 -42.77 12.71
N VAL A 74 17.78 -42.39 11.98
CA VAL A 74 19.23 -42.51 12.34
C VAL A 74 20.02 -43.52 11.46
N LEU A 75 21.19 -43.05 10.95
CA LEU A 75 22.40 -43.76 10.43
C LEU A 75 22.30 -44.52 9.08
N SER A 76 23.33 -44.69 8.24
CA SER A 76 24.70 -44.16 8.06
C SER A 76 25.32 -44.86 6.84
N GLY A 77 26.34 -44.26 6.22
CA GLY A 77 27.34 -44.95 5.38
C GLY A 77 27.03 -44.94 3.88
N GLY A 78 27.93 -44.60 2.97
CA GLY A 78 29.37 -44.43 3.05
C GLY A 78 30.00 -44.98 1.76
N ASP A 79 30.95 -44.22 1.21
CA ASP A 79 32.00 -44.63 0.26
C ASP A 79 31.63 -45.11 -1.15
N ARG A 80 32.41 -44.92 -2.23
CA ARG A 80 33.50 -44.00 -2.64
C ARG A 80 33.96 -44.49 -4.04
N ASN A 81 34.47 -43.56 -4.86
CA ASN A 81 35.43 -43.72 -5.99
C ASN A 81 34.92 -44.48 -7.24
N GLY A 82 35.01 -43.95 -8.48
CA GLY A 82 36.23 -43.61 -9.25
C GLY A 82 36.67 -44.85 -10.07
N VAL A 83 37.09 -44.89 -11.34
CA VAL A 83 37.58 -43.96 -12.38
C VAL A 83 37.69 -44.81 -13.69
N GLU A 84 37.55 -44.17 -14.89
CA GLU A 84 38.02 -44.57 -16.26
C GLU A 84 37.63 -45.94 -16.87
N SER A 85 37.37 -46.10 -18.18
CA SER A 85 38.26 -45.83 -19.32
C SER A 85 37.56 -45.87 -20.70
N GLU A 86 38.05 -45.02 -21.60
CA GLU A 86 38.26 -45.08 -23.07
C GLU A 86 38.10 -46.44 -23.82
N LEU A 87 37.92 -46.63 -25.14
CA LEU A 87 37.90 -45.82 -26.38
C LEU A 87 37.34 -46.69 -27.56
N VAL A 88 36.69 -46.05 -28.54
CA VAL A 88 36.76 -46.22 -30.04
C VAL A 88 36.55 -47.57 -30.78
N GLY A 89 35.73 -47.48 -31.86
CA GLY A 89 36.03 -48.08 -33.19
C GLY A 89 34.81 -48.62 -33.97
N THR A 90 34.20 -47.91 -34.94
CA THR A 90 34.48 -47.90 -36.41
C THR A 90 33.50 -48.73 -37.28
N ARG A 91 32.65 -48.01 -38.03
CA ARG A 91 32.23 -48.12 -39.47
C ARG A 91 31.87 -49.45 -40.18
N VAL A 92 30.72 -49.36 -40.89
CA VAL A 92 30.42 -49.68 -42.32
C VAL A 92 29.71 -51.02 -42.71
N ALA A 93 28.58 -50.81 -43.42
CA ALA A 93 27.91 -51.53 -44.52
C ALA A 93 27.13 -52.86 -44.33
N SER A 94 25.86 -52.83 -44.78
CA SER A 94 25.30 -53.59 -45.93
C SER A 94 23.91 -54.18 -45.66
N SER A 95 23.06 -54.11 -46.69
CA SER A 95 21.71 -54.71 -46.84
C SER A 95 21.65 -56.23 -46.58
N PRO A 96 20.45 -56.85 -46.57
CA PRO A 96 20.05 -57.59 -47.77
C PRO A 96 18.53 -57.61 -48.08
N ALA A 97 18.21 -58.34 -49.14
CA ALA A 97 16.97 -58.44 -49.91
C ALA A 97 16.10 -59.67 -49.59
N LEU A 98 14.86 -59.67 -50.12
CA LEU A 98 13.95 -60.81 -50.50
C LEU A 98 13.52 -61.75 -49.34
N SER A 99 12.32 -62.36 -49.28
CA SER A 99 11.50 -63.08 -50.26
C SER A 99 10.10 -63.46 -49.69
N ASP A 100 9.29 -64.14 -50.52
CA ASP A 100 8.08 -64.96 -50.28
C ASP A 100 6.69 -64.27 -50.27
N SER A 101 5.62 -64.82 -50.86
CA SER A 101 5.37 -66.11 -51.55
C SER A 101 4.05 -66.05 -52.35
N SER A 102 3.79 -67.12 -53.11
CA SER A 102 2.79 -67.32 -54.16
C SER A 102 1.42 -67.85 -53.70
N SER A 103 0.36 -67.53 -54.47
CA SER A 103 -0.50 -68.48 -55.22
C SER A 103 -2.01 -68.12 -55.28
N ARG A 104 -2.60 -68.47 -56.45
CA ARG A 104 -3.98 -68.95 -56.73
C ARG A 104 -5.04 -68.07 -57.43
N ASN A 105 -5.40 -68.56 -58.63
CA ASN A 105 -6.74 -68.88 -59.17
C ASN A 105 -7.30 -68.04 -60.35
N ASP A 106 -7.40 -68.73 -61.49
CA ASP A 106 -8.38 -68.58 -62.58
C ASP A 106 -9.83 -68.86 -62.08
N PRO A 107 -10.90 -68.33 -62.74
CA PRO A 107 -11.52 -69.07 -63.84
C PRO A 107 -12.11 -68.26 -65.02
N GLN A 108 -12.38 -69.04 -66.08
CA GLN A 108 -12.96 -68.78 -67.41
C GLN A 108 -14.34 -68.10 -67.46
N PHE A 109 -14.63 -67.38 -68.56
CA PHE A 109 -15.95 -67.33 -69.22
C PHE A 109 -15.81 -67.07 -70.74
N SER A 110 -16.63 -67.77 -71.52
CA SER A 110 -16.70 -67.85 -73.00
C SER A 110 -17.34 -66.63 -73.67
N PRO A 111 -17.33 -66.58 -75.03
CA PRO A 111 -18.60 -66.29 -75.72
C PRO A 111 -18.90 -67.27 -76.87
N ALA A 112 -20.18 -67.55 -77.05
CA ALA A 112 -20.73 -68.36 -78.14
C ALA A 112 -21.27 -67.47 -79.28
N SER A 113 -20.80 -67.79 -80.48
CA SER A 113 -21.48 -67.91 -81.78
C SER A 113 -22.79 -67.17 -82.09
N SER A 114 -22.78 -66.51 -83.26
CA SER A 114 -23.88 -66.64 -84.24
C SER A 114 -23.33 -66.56 -85.67
N SER A 115 -23.34 -67.69 -86.35
CA SER A 115 -23.20 -67.89 -87.79
C SER A 115 -24.47 -67.46 -88.53
N PHE A 116 -24.39 -67.10 -89.82
CA PHE A 116 -25.26 -67.72 -90.86
C PHE A 116 -24.85 -67.37 -92.30
N PHE A 117 -24.91 -68.44 -93.10
CA PHE A 117 -25.17 -68.62 -94.53
C PHE A 117 -24.08 -68.52 -95.61
N SER A 118 -24.05 -69.61 -96.36
CA SER A 118 -23.25 -70.04 -97.51
C SER A 118 -24.23 -70.28 -98.67
N GLY A 119 -23.77 -70.23 -99.93
CA GLY A 119 -24.49 -70.90 -101.01
C GLY A 119 -24.08 -70.62 -102.46
N TYR A 120 -23.40 -71.60 -103.05
CA TYR A 120 -23.56 -72.16 -104.41
C TYR A 120 -23.18 -71.39 -105.71
N SER A 121 -22.07 -71.86 -106.32
CA SER A 121 -21.96 -72.70 -107.55
C SER A 121 -22.46 -72.26 -108.95
N SER A 122 -21.61 -72.60 -109.94
CA SER A 122 -21.90 -73.23 -111.26
C SER A 122 -21.68 -72.44 -112.57
N SER A 123 -20.53 -72.76 -113.21
CA SER A 123 -20.29 -73.20 -114.61
C SER A 123 -20.99 -72.59 -115.85
N ALA A 124 -20.11 -72.22 -116.80
CA ALA A 124 -20.00 -72.66 -118.21
C ALA A 124 -20.87 -72.07 -119.36
N GLU A 125 -20.11 -71.75 -120.41
CA GLU A 125 -20.38 -71.76 -121.86
C GLU A 125 -20.89 -70.53 -122.64
N LYS A 126 -20.10 -70.29 -123.72
CA LYS A 126 -20.31 -69.49 -124.94
C LYS A 126 -21.71 -69.73 -125.53
N ARG A 127 -22.39 -68.82 -126.25
CA ARG A 127 -21.92 -67.99 -127.38
C ARG A 127 -23.02 -67.00 -127.80
N SER A 128 -22.63 -65.73 -127.98
CA SER A 128 -23.06 -64.76 -129.01
C SER A 128 -24.55 -64.41 -129.20
N MET A 129 -24.92 -63.15 -128.87
CA MET A 129 -25.38 -62.18 -129.89
C MET A 129 -25.32 -60.73 -129.36
N GLU A 130 -24.57 -59.89 -130.08
CA GLU A 130 -24.74 -58.42 -130.33
C GLU A 130 -24.73 -57.45 -129.13
N SER A 131 -23.63 -56.73 -128.84
CA SER A 131 -23.04 -55.57 -129.56
C SER A 131 -23.77 -54.23 -129.32
N TYR A 132 -23.52 -53.60 -128.17
CA TYR A 132 -23.29 -52.14 -127.96
C TYR A 132 -23.31 -51.84 -126.45
N SER A 133 -22.14 -51.63 -125.82
CA SER A 133 -21.94 -50.94 -124.50
C SER A 133 -20.63 -51.31 -123.77
N LYS A 134 -19.76 -52.15 -124.36
CA LYS A 134 -18.54 -52.63 -123.69
C LYS A 134 -17.59 -51.52 -123.19
N THR A 135 -17.65 -50.32 -123.77
CA THR A 135 -16.80 -49.18 -123.40
C THR A 135 -17.32 -48.36 -122.21
N GLU A 136 -18.63 -48.33 -121.95
CA GLU A 136 -19.20 -47.61 -120.79
C GLU A 136 -19.18 -48.48 -119.53
N GLU A 137 -19.42 -49.80 -119.67
CA GLU A 137 -19.36 -50.76 -118.57
C GLU A 137 -17.93 -50.96 -118.03
N GLU A 138 -16.92 -50.99 -118.91
CA GLU A 138 -15.50 -51.01 -118.49
C GLU A 138 -15.10 -49.69 -117.81
N SER A 139 -15.55 -48.54 -118.32
CA SER A 139 -15.26 -47.22 -117.72
C SER A 139 -15.86 -47.06 -116.32
N LEU A 140 -17.11 -47.51 -116.12
CA LEU A 140 -17.78 -47.49 -114.82
C LEU A 140 -17.14 -48.49 -113.84
N TYR A 141 -16.67 -49.64 -114.34
CA TYR A 141 -15.94 -50.62 -113.53
C TYR A 141 -14.60 -50.06 -113.02
N TYR A 142 -13.85 -49.32 -113.86
CA TYR A 142 -12.62 -48.64 -113.45
C TYR A 142 -12.87 -47.51 -112.44
N GLN A 143 -13.91 -46.68 -112.65
CA GLN A 143 -14.28 -45.62 -111.69
C GLN A 143 -14.76 -46.20 -110.35
N LEU A 144 -15.51 -47.31 -110.37
CA LEU A 144 -15.92 -48.01 -109.17
C LEU A 144 -14.71 -48.62 -108.45
N ALA A 145 -13.78 -49.23 -109.20
CA ALA A 145 -12.55 -49.79 -108.65
C ALA A 145 -11.67 -48.70 -107.99
N GLU A 146 -11.51 -47.54 -108.63
CA GLU A 146 -10.76 -46.40 -108.10
C GLU A 146 -11.44 -45.81 -106.86
N ALA A 147 -12.75 -45.60 -106.88
CA ALA A 147 -13.51 -45.14 -105.73
C ALA A 147 -13.47 -46.15 -104.57
N THR A 148 -13.47 -47.46 -104.85
CA THR A 148 -13.30 -48.48 -103.81
C THR A 148 -11.91 -48.47 -103.20
N ILE A 149 -10.86 -48.24 -104.00
CA ILE A 149 -9.48 -48.12 -103.51
C ILE A 149 -9.33 -46.86 -102.65
N GLU A 150 -9.89 -45.73 -103.07
CA GLU A 150 -9.85 -44.47 -102.31
C GLU A 150 -10.66 -44.56 -101.01
N ALA A 151 -11.85 -45.18 -101.05
CA ALA A 151 -12.65 -45.45 -99.86
C ALA A 151 -11.93 -46.40 -98.89
N GLU A 152 -11.23 -47.40 -99.41
CA GLU A 152 -10.46 -48.35 -98.61
C GLU A 152 -9.20 -47.72 -98.01
N ALA A 153 -8.51 -46.84 -98.75
CA ALA A 153 -7.40 -46.02 -98.26
C ALA A 153 -7.87 -45.06 -97.16
N SER A 154 -8.97 -44.35 -97.36
CA SER A 154 -9.57 -43.45 -96.37
C SER A 154 -10.01 -44.19 -95.11
N ARG A 155 -10.57 -45.40 -95.26
CA ARG A 155 -10.93 -46.29 -94.13
C ARG A 155 -9.69 -46.69 -93.32
N ASN A 156 -8.59 -47.04 -94.00
CA ASN A 156 -7.34 -47.42 -93.34
C ASN A 156 -6.69 -46.22 -92.62
N GLU A 157 -6.74 -45.02 -93.21
CA GLU A 157 -6.26 -43.79 -92.59
C GLU A 157 -7.08 -43.42 -91.33
N ALA A 158 -8.41 -43.47 -91.43
CA ALA A 158 -9.30 -43.24 -90.28
C ALA A 158 -9.07 -44.26 -89.15
N PHE A 159 -8.78 -45.53 -89.50
CA PHE A 159 -8.46 -46.57 -88.52
C PHE A 159 -7.12 -46.32 -87.82
N LEU A 160 -6.09 -45.86 -88.55
CA LEU A 160 -4.80 -45.49 -87.95
C LEU A 160 -4.93 -44.27 -87.03
N GLU A 161 -5.72 -43.27 -87.40
CA GLU A 161 -5.95 -42.09 -86.55
C GLU A 161 -6.77 -42.46 -85.30
N LEU A 162 -7.71 -43.40 -85.39
CA LEU A 162 -8.41 -43.97 -84.24
C LEU A 162 -7.44 -44.64 -83.26
N LEU A 163 -6.52 -45.47 -83.76
CA LEU A 163 -5.51 -46.13 -82.92
C LEU A 163 -4.58 -45.13 -82.24
N LYS A 164 -4.18 -44.08 -82.95
CA LYS A 164 -3.37 -42.98 -82.42
C LYS A 164 -4.11 -42.21 -81.32
N ARG A 165 -5.40 -41.91 -81.54
CA ARG A 165 -6.25 -41.27 -80.54
C ARG A 165 -6.42 -42.15 -79.30
N GLN A 166 -6.67 -43.44 -79.47
CA GLN A 166 -6.81 -44.38 -78.36
C GLN A 166 -5.51 -44.48 -77.53
N LYS A 167 -4.35 -44.43 -78.19
CA LYS A 167 -3.05 -44.38 -77.51
C LYS A 167 -2.89 -43.09 -76.70
N LEU A 168 -3.19 -41.94 -77.28
CA LEU A 168 -3.13 -40.64 -76.58
C LEU A 168 -4.13 -40.56 -75.42
N GLU A 169 -5.33 -41.11 -75.57
CA GLU A 169 -6.33 -41.20 -74.49
C GLU A 169 -5.82 -42.09 -73.34
N SER A 170 -5.15 -43.21 -73.65
CA SER A 170 -4.50 -44.06 -72.64
C SER A 170 -3.38 -43.32 -71.90
N GLU A 171 -2.51 -42.60 -72.63
CA GLU A 171 -1.42 -41.80 -72.04
C GLU A 171 -1.97 -40.66 -71.16
N ALA A 172 -3.05 -39.99 -71.60
CA ALA A 172 -3.71 -38.95 -70.83
C ALA A 172 -4.35 -39.49 -69.54
N MET A 173 -5.01 -40.65 -69.60
CA MET A 173 -5.56 -41.31 -68.41
C MET A 173 -4.46 -41.69 -67.41
N GLU A 174 -3.32 -42.20 -67.89
CA GLU A 174 -2.16 -42.51 -67.04
C GLU A 174 -1.59 -41.24 -66.37
N ALA A 175 -1.48 -40.14 -67.11
CA ALA A 175 -1.04 -38.86 -66.56
C ALA A 175 -2.00 -38.33 -65.48
N ILE A 176 -3.31 -38.40 -65.72
CA ILE A 176 -4.33 -38.01 -64.73
C ILE A 176 -4.25 -38.89 -63.48
N ALA A 177 -4.05 -40.21 -63.65
CA ALA A 177 -3.88 -41.12 -62.51
C ALA A 177 -2.64 -40.77 -61.67
N LYS A 178 -1.52 -40.41 -62.31
CA LYS A 178 -0.30 -39.95 -61.63
C LYS A 178 -0.53 -38.63 -60.87
N VAL A 179 -1.23 -37.67 -61.47
CA VAL A 179 -1.55 -36.40 -60.80
C VAL A 179 -2.41 -36.65 -59.56
N LYS A 180 -3.49 -37.46 -59.67
CA LYS A 180 -4.34 -37.81 -58.52
C LYS A 180 -3.59 -38.52 -57.40
N ALA A 181 -2.65 -39.42 -57.76
CA ALA A 181 -1.79 -40.07 -56.78
C ALA A 181 -0.87 -39.07 -56.07
N PHE A 182 -0.32 -38.10 -56.81
CA PHE A 182 0.51 -37.04 -56.25
C PHE A 182 -0.28 -36.09 -55.35
N GLU A 183 -1.47 -35.66 -55.76
CA GLU A 183 -2.39 -34.84 -54.95
C GLU A 183 -2.74 -35.56 -53.63
N SER A 184 -3.03 -36.87 -53.70
CA SER A 184 -3.32 -37.67 -52.52
C SER A 184 -2.10 -37.83 -51.60
N ALA A 185 -0.90 -37.97 -52.16
CA ALA A 185 0.34 -38.01 -51.37
C ALA A 185 0.64 -36.66 -50.72
N HIS A 186 0.45 -35.56 -51.46
CA HIS A 186 0.64 -34.21 -50.93
C HIS A 186 -0.34 -33.89 -49.80
N ALA A 187 -1.61 -34.29 -49.93
CA ALA A 187 -2.60 -34.13 -48.87
C ALA A 187 -2.19 -34.86 -47.58
N ARG A 188 -1.66 -36.10 -47.70
CA ARG A 188 -1.14 -36.84 -46.54
C ARG A 188 0.06 -36.16 -45.89
N GLU A 189 0.99 -35.65 -46.69
CA GLU A 189 2.16 -34.92 -46.19
C GLU A 189 1.75 -33.65 -45.44
N VAL A 190 0.76 -32.91 -45.93
CA VAL A 190 0.24 -31.70 -45.27
C VAL A 190 -0.36 -32.04 -43.91
N GLU A 191 -1.14 -33.12 -43.80
CA GLU A 191 -1.72 -33.54 -42.52
C GLU A 191 -0.63 -33.98 -41.53
N LEU A 192 0.33 -34.80 -41.97
CA LEU A 192 1.46 -35.21 -41.13
C LEU A 192 2.29 -34.02 -40.64
N ARG A 193 2.50 -33.02 -41.51
CA ARG A 193 3.20 -31.79 -41.14
C ARG A 193 2.44 -31.01 -40.08
N LYS A 194 1.12 -30.91 -40.22
CA LYS A 194 0.25 -30.23 -39.26
C LYS A 194 0.26 -30.94 -37.90
N ASP A 195 0.17 -32.27 -37.88
CA ASP A 195 0.27 -33.07 -36.65
C ASP A 195 1.63 -32.88 -35.97
N ALA A 196 2.72 -32.85 -36.74
CA ALA A 196 4.06 -32.58 -36.23
C ALA A 196 4.20 -31.15 -35.66
N GLU A 197 3.62 -30.15 -36.33
CA GLU A 197 3.58 -28.77 -35.84
C GLU A 197 2.77 -28.64 -34.55
N ASP A 198 1.64 -29.34 -34.43
CA ASP A 198 0.81 -29.33 -33.23
C ASP A 198 1.49 -30.04 -32.05
N ALA A 199 2.17 -31.16 -32.30
CA ALA A 199 3.01 -31.82 -31.30
C ALA A 199 4.16 -30.92 -30.84
N LEU A 200 4.82 -30.22 -31.77
CA LEU A 200 5.88 -29.25 -31.44
C LEU A 200 5.32 -28.08 -30.61
N ARG A 201 4.16 -27.53 -30.97
CA ARG A 201 3.50 -26.47 -30.18
C ARG A 201 3.17 -26.96 -28.77
N SER A 202 2.72 -28.21 -28.61
CA SER A 202 2.43 -28.77 -27.28
C SER A 202 3.69 -28.89 -26.42
N THR A 203 4.79 -29.40 -26.99
CA THR A 203 6.06 -29.56 -26.25
C THR A 203 6.69 -28.20 -25.87
N ILE A 204 6.58 -27.19 -26.72
CA ILE A 204 7.03 -25.82 -26.40
C ILE A 204 6.25 -25.28 -25.18
N ARG A 205 4.92 -25.41 -25.17
CA ARG A 205 4.10 -24.96 -24.03
C ARG A 205 4.48 -25.67 -22.73
N GLU A 206 4.80 -26.96 -22.80
CA GLU A 206 5.22 -27.73 -21.63
C GLU A 206 6.61 -27.30 -21.14
N GLN A 207 7.55 -27.02 -22.04
CA GLN A 207 8.84 -26.43 -21.69
C GLN A 207 8.70 -25.05 -21.04
N ASP A 208 7.86 -24.17 -21.58
CA ASP A 208 7.63 -22.84 -21.03
C ASP A 208 7.08 -22.92 -19.59
N LYS A 209 6.14 -23.84 -19.35
CA LYS A 209 5.60 -24.10 -18.01
C LYS A 209 6.69 -24.58 -17.04
N LEU A 210 7.55 -25.51 -17.47
CA LEU A 210 8.66 -25.98 -16.65
C LEU A 210 9.70 -24.88 -16.38
N LEU A 211 9.94 -23.98 -17.34
CA LEU A 211 10.82 -22.83 -17.16
C LEU A 211 10.26 -21.86 -16.12
N GLU A 212 8.96 -21.55 -16.17
CA GLU A 212 8.30 -20.72 -15.16
C GLU A 212 8.37 -21.33 -13.75
N GLU A 213 8.14 -22.64 -13.63
CA GLU A 213 8.26 -23.37 -12.37
C GLU A 213 9.71 -23.34 -11.84
N ARG A 214 10.70 -23.56 -12.71
CA ARG A 214 12.13 -23.47 -12.37
C ARG A 214 12.51 -22.08 -11.88
N GLU A 215 12.02 -21.02 -12.53
CA GLU A 215 12.27 -19.65 -12.10
C GLU A 215 11.63 -19.34 -10.74
N LYS A 216 10.41 -19.82 -10.52
CA LYS A 216 9.72 -19.68 -9.22
C LYS A 216 10.52 -20.36 -8.10
N LEU A 217 10.96 -21.60 -8.31
CA LEU A 217 11.82 -22.33 -7.38
C LEU A 217 13.14 -21.59 -7.12
N THR A 218 13.77 -21.05 -8.16
CA THR A 218 15.03 -20.29 -8.03
C THR A 218 14.83 -19.02 -7.19
N ARG A 219 13.72 -18.30 -7.39
CA ARG A 219 13.37 -17.11 -6.58
C ARG A 219 13.16 -17.47 -5.11
N GLU A 220 12.48 -18.57 -4.82
CA GLU A 220 12.28 -19.05 -3.44
C GLU A 220 13.60 -19.47 -2.79
N ILE A 221 14.45 -20.21 -3.49
CA ILE A 221 15.79 -20.58 -2.99
C ILE A 221 16.63 -19.34 -2.69
N GLN A 222 16.63 -18.33 -3.56
CA GLN A 222 17.36 -17.08 -3.27
C GLN A 222 16.79 -16.36 -2.05
N LYS A 223 15.48 -16.39 -1.85
CA LYS A 223 14.82 -15.78 -0.68
C LYS A 223 15.22 -16.52 0.61
N THR A 224 15.20 -17.86 0.60
CA THR A 224 15.62 -18.65 1.75
C THR A 224 17.10 -18.45 2.05
N MET A 225 17.98 -18.42 1.05
CA MET A 225 19.40 -18.14 1.24
C MET A 225 19.66 -16.78 1.90
N ARG A 226 18.95 -15.72 1.48
CA ARG A 226 19.06 -14.39 2.13
C ARG A 226 18.60 -14.44 3.59
N ASN A 227 17.53 -15.17 3.87
CA ASN A 227 17.04 -15.33 5.24
C ASN A 227 18.03 -16.11 6.11
N VAL A 228 18.63 -17.19 5.60
CA VAL A 228 19.66 -17.95 6.31
C VAL A 228 20.88 -17.07 6.60
N ALA A 229 21.36 -16.30 5.62
CA ALA A 229 22.47 -15.37 5.83
C ALA A 229 22.16 -14.28 6.88
N LEU A 230 20.93 -13.76 6.89
CA LEU A 230 20.48 -12.80 7.88
C LEU A 230 20.42 -13.42 9.28
N LEU A 231 19.91 -14.64 9.40
CA LEU A 231 19.85 -15.37 10.68
C LEU A 231 21.25 -15.70 11.20
N ASP A 232 22.17 -16.10 10.34
CA ASP A 232 23.57 -16.36 10.70
C ASP A 232 24.26 -15.09 11.22
N SER A 233 24.08 -13.96 10.54
CA SER A 233 24.59 -12.67 11.02
C SER A 233 24.02 -12.26 12.37
N ARG A 234 22.72 -12.52 12.62
CA ARG A 234 22.10 -12.27 13.93
C ARG A 234 22.64 -13.19 15.02
N ALA A 235 22.87 -14.46 14.71
CA ALA A 235 23.45 -15.42 15.65
C ALA A 235 24.89 -15.02 16.02
N GLN A 236 25.70 -14.60 15.04
CA GLN A 236 27.06 -14.11 15.29
C GLN A 236 27.08 -12.86 16.17
N GLU A 237 26.20 -11.89 15.92
CA GLU A 237 26.10 -10.69 16.75
C GLU A 237 25.61 -11.01 18.17
N ALA A 238 24.67 -11.94 18.33
CA ALA A 238 24.22 -12.39 19.64
C ALA A 238 25.36 -13.06 20.43
N ASN A 239 26.16 -13.91 19.77
CA ASN A 239 27.33 -14.53 20.39
C ASN A 239 28.35 -13.48 20.82
N ARG A 240 28.66 -12.51 19.95
CA ARG A 240 29.59 -11.41 20.26
C ARG A 240 29.17 -10.63 21.51
N ARG A 241 27.87 -10.33 21.64
CA ARG A 241 27.31 -9.66 22.83
C ARG A 241 27.38 -10.52 24.09
N CYS A 242 27.20 -11.83 23.94
CA CYS A 242 27.35 -12.77 25.06
C CYS A 242 28.80 -12.77 25.57
N ASP A 243 29.78 -12.74 24.66
CA ASP A 243 31.19 -12.65 25.01
C ASP A 243 31.52 -11.32 25.72
N GLU A 244 31.03 -10.19 25.19
CA GLU A 244 31.20 -8.86 25.82
C GLU A 244 30.59 -8.81 27.23
N ALA A 245 29.35 -9.28 27.39
CA ALA A 245 28.70 -9.33 28.70
C ALA A 245 29.45 -10.24 29.69
N THR A 246 30.06 -11.32 29.18
CA THR A 246 30.87 -12.24 30.00
C THR A 246 32.14 -11.53 30.52
N GLU A 247 32.79 -10.70 29.70
CA GLU A 247 33.94 -9.91 30.13
C GLU A 247 33.55 -8.79 31.11
N GLU A 248 32.43 -8.10 30.88
CA GLU A 248 31.91 -7.10 31.82
C GLU A 248 31.58 -7.72 33.19
N LEU A 249 30.96 -8.90 33.21
CA LEU A 249 30.69 -9.63 34.45
C LEU A 249 31.97 -9.97 35.21
N LYS A 250 33.06 -10.33 34.51
CA LYS A 250 34.37 -10.55 35.16
C LYS A 250 34.89 -9.27 35.81
N LEU A 251 34.76 -8.12 35.15
CA LEU A 251 35.18 -6.82 35.69
C LEU A 251 34.35 -6.42 36.91
N ILE A 252 33.02 -6.58 36.84
CA ILE A 252 32.13 -6.31 37.98
C ILE A 252 32.48 -7.21 39.15
N GLN A 253 32.70 -8.51 38.90
CA GLN A 253 33.10 -9.46 39.94
C GLN A 253 34.41 -9.02 40.63
N ALA A 254 35.40 -8.55 39.86
CA ALA A 254 36.65 -8.02 40.41
C ALA A 254 36.46 -6.71 41.20
N SER A 255 35.55 -5.84 40.77
CA SER A 255 35.21 -4.62 41.52
C SER A 255 34.51 -4.96 42.83
N ILE A 256 33.59 -5.94 42.84
CA ILE A 256 32.89 -6.38 44.04
C ILE A 256 33.88 -6.94 45.06
N THR A 257 34.84 -7.77 44.65
CA THR A 257 35.84 -8.31 45.57
C THR A 257 36.72 -7.21 46.17
N THR A 258 37.07 -6.19 45.37
CA THR A 258 37.82 -5.01 45.83
C THR A 258 37.03 -4.22 46.87
N LEU A 259 35.77 -3.89 46.58
CA LEU A 259 34.89 -3.15 47.50
C LEU A 259 34.62 -3.94 48.79
N GLN A 260 34.51 -5.27 48.71
CA GLN A 260 34.40 -6.12 49.90
C GLN A 260 35.65 -6.02 50.79
N HIS A 261 36.84 -5.97 50.19
CA HIS A 261 38.10 -5.79 50.91
C HIS A 261 38.17 -4.42 51.59
N GLU A 262 37.82 -3.34 50.89
CA GLU A 262 37.78 -1.99 51.45
C GLU A 262 36.75 -1.87 52.59
N LYS A 263 35.56 -2.47 52.43
CA LYS A 263 34.55 -2.54 53.50
C LYS A 263 35.08 -3.24 54.75
N GLN A 264 35.85 -4.31 54.60
CA GLN A 264 36.51 -4.97 55.74
C GLN A 264 37.56 -4.07 56.39
N LYS A 265 38.34 -3.32 55.60
CA LYS A 265 39.34 -2.36 56.10
C LYS A 265 38.68 -1.24 56.92
N ILE A 266 37.61 -0.64 56.40
CA ILE A 266 36.84 0.40 57.10
C ILE A 266 36.21 -0.16 58.38
N ARG A 267 35.67 -1.39 58.35
CA ARG A 267 35.14 -2.04 59.57
C ARG A 267 36.20 -2.19 60.65
N ARG A 268 37.45 -2.54 60.28
CA ARG A 268 38.57 -2.65 61.21
C ARG A 268 38.95 -1.30 61.80
N GLN A 269 39.10 -0.28 60.96
CA GLN A 269 39.36 1.10 61.40
C GLN A 269 38.25 1.64 62.33
N LYS A 270 36.99 1.32 62.02
CA LYS A 270 35.85 1.67 62.89
C LYS A 270 35.95 0.98 64.24
N MET A 271 36.33 -0.29 64.29
CA MET A 271 36.52 -1.03 65.54
C MET A 271 37.66 -0.42 66.38
N GLU A 272 38.79 -0.09 65.75
CA GLU A 272 39.92 0.59 66.38
C GLU A 272 39.53 1.97 66.92
N ALA A 273 38.79 2.75 66.13
CA ALA A 273 38.26 4.06 66.54
C ALA A 273 37.23 3.95 67.67
N MET A 274 36.38 2.91 67.68
CA MET A 274 35.49 2.63 68.81
C MET A 274 36.27 2.28 70.07
N HIS A 275 37.30 1.43 69.99
CA HIS A 275 38.18 1.15 71.13
C HIS A 275 38.96 2.38 71.60
N TRP A 276 39.30 3.30 70.70
CA TRP A 276 39.88 4.60 71.05
C TRP A 276 38.87 5.49 71.77
N LEU A 277 37.64 5.61 71.25
CA LEU A 277 36.55 6.38 71.84
C LEU A 277 36.13 5.84 73.21
N ASP A 278 36.14 4.52 73.40
CA ASP A 278 35.80 3.91 74.68
C ASP A 278 36.87 4.21 75.76
N ARG A 279 38.15 4.20 75.35
CA ARG A 279 39.27 4.70 76.17
C ARG A 279 39.18 6.20 76.46
N TRP A 280 38.69 6.99 75.51
CA TRP A 280 38.54 8.44 75.65
C TRP A 280 37.33 8.81 76.53
N ARG A 281 36.21 8.11 76.37
CA ARG A 281 34.98 8.24 77.18
C ARG A 281 35.22 7.82 78.63
N SER A 282 36.10 6.83 78.84
CA SER A 282 36.61 6.48 80.18
C SER A 282 37.50 7.56 80.81
N ARG A 283 37.90 8.60 80.07
CA ARG A 283 38.81 9.67 80.51
C ARG A 283 38.22 11.09 80.48
N GLY A 284 36.97 11.31 80.04
CA GLY A 284 36.44 12.67 79.87
C GLY A 284 34.93 12.82 80.08
N GLN A 285 34.54 13.21 81.30
CA GLN A 285 33.35 14.04 81.57
C GLN A 285 33.79 15.51 81.55
N ALA A 286 33.46 16.25 80.49
CA ALA A 286 33.22 17.71 80.49
C ALA A 286 33.02 18.24 79.06
N GLY A 287 31.96 19.04 78.86
CA GLY A 287 31.94 20.10 77.84
C GLY A 287 31.20 19.80 76.53
N THR A 288 29.93 20.24 76.49
CA THR A 288 29.12 20.50 75.29
C THR A 288 29.66 21.65 74.43
N SER A 289 29.50 21.61 73.10
CA SER A 289 28.83 22.67 72.28
C SER A 289 28.93 22.47 70.76
N HIS A 290 27.89 22.99 70.10
CA HIS A 290 27.49 23.07 68.70
C HIS A 290 28.52 23.61 67.68
N CYS A 291 28.39 23.20 66.40
CA CYS A 291 28.47 24.11 65.25
C CYS A 291 27.71 23.53 64.03
N ASN A 292 26.85 24.36 63.45
CA ASN A 292 26.07 24.12 62.23
C ASN A 292 26.44 25.23 61.23
N GLY A 293 26.57 24.91 59.94
CA GLY A 293 26.50 25.89 58.85
C GLY A 293 27.59 25.78 57.78
N PHE A 294 27.20 25.41 56.56
CA PHE A 294 27.49 26.20 55.35
C PHE A 294 26.50 25.82 54.23
N ILE A 295 25.80 26.83 53.69
CA ILE A 295 24.82 26.79 52.60
C ILE A 295 25.52 27.23 51.31
N GLY A 296 25.21 26.58 50.19
CA GLY A 296 25.57 27.03 48.84
C GLY A 296 24.39 26.82 47.89
N VAL A 297 23.74 27.92 47.52
CA VAL A 297 22.51 28.10 46.74
C VAL A 297 22.65 27.65 45.29
N PHE A 298 21.62 26.98 44.74
CA PHE A 298 21.29 27.01 43.31
C PHE A 298 19.82 27.42 43.17
N GLU A 299 19.57 28.49 42.41
CA GLU A 299 18.27 29.12 42.19
C GLU A 299 17.35 28.30 41.28
N ASP A 300 16.05 28.45 41.57
CA ASP A 300 14.90 27.66 41.12
C ASP A 300 14.61 27.71 39.61
N LEU A 301 14.81 26.57 38.93
CA LEU A 301 13.94 26.11 37.84
C LEU A 301 13.17 24.89 38.39
N PRO A 302 11.93 24.59 37.93
CA PRO A 302 11.20 23.44 38.45
C PRO A 302 12.03 22.17 38.19
N GLU A 303 12.53 21.55 39.25
CA GLU A 303 13.19 20.26 39.17
C GLU A 303 12.24 19.29 38.46
N LEU A 304 12.74 18.65 37.40
CA LEU A 304 12.02 17.61 36.70
C LEU A 304 11.59 16.54 37.71
N ALA A 305 10.30 16.22 37.79
CA ALA A 305 9.80 15.30 38.80
C ALA A 305 10.42 13.91 38.66
N GLU A 306 10.99 13.38 39.74
CA GLU A 306 11.47 12.01 39.80
C GLU A 306 10.36 11.09 40.34
N PHE A 307 10.06 10.03 39.58
CA PHE A 307 9.03 9.05 39.92
C PHE A 307 9.66 7.71 40.26
N SER A 308 9.11 7.01 41.26
CA SER A 308 9.52 5.64 41.59
C SER A 308 8.94 4.63 40.60
N LEU A 309 9.51 3.42 40.53
CA LEU A 309 8.91 2.32 39.76
C LEU A 309 7.46 2.04 40.21
N SER A 310 7.20 2.10 41.52
CA SER A 310 5.87 1.85 42.09
C SER A 310 4.82 2.87 41.63
N ASP A 311 5.21 4.13 41.45
CA ASP A 311 4.32 5.16 40.90
C ASP A 311 3.90 4.82 39.46
N LEU A 312 4.85 4.38 38.63
CA LEU A 312 4.58 4.01 37.25
C LEU A 312 3.77 2.72 37.13
N GLU A 313 4.05 1.73 37.98
CA GLU A 313 3.29 0.48 38.06
C GLU A 313 1.83 0.75 38.46
N THR A 314 1.62 1.61 39.45
CA THR A 314 0.27 2.04 39.86
C THR A 314 -0.45 2.74 38.71
N ALA A 315 0.23 3.65 38.03
CA ALA A 315 -0.34 4.44 36.93
C ALA A 315 -0.74 3.61 35.70
N THR A 316 -0.05 2.48 35.46
CA THR A 316 -0.18 1.67 34.23
C THR A 316 -0.74 0.28 34.47
N CYS A 317 -1.18 -0.02 35.69
CA CYS A 317 -1.57 -1.36 36.13
C CYS A 317 -0.46 -2.40 35.84
N ASN A 318 0.73 -2.17 36.39
CA ASN A 318 1.94 -2.98 36.20
C ASN A 318 2.38 -3.10 34.74
N PHE A 319 2.36 -1.98 33.99
CA PHE A 319 2.68 -1.95 32.56
C PHE A 319 1.86 -2.95 31.74
N SER A 320 0.57 -3.09 32.06
CA SER A 320 -0.34 -4.00 31.35
C SER A 320 -0.39 -3.67 29.86
N GLU A 321 -0.37 -4.70 29.00
CA GLU A 321 -0.50 -4.53 27.54
C GLU A 321 -1.82 -3.85 27.15
N SER A 322 -2.87 -3.90 27.99
CA SER A 322 -4.13 -3.17 27.75
C SER A 322 -3.97 -1.64 27.76
N PHE A 323 -2.94 -1.13 28.43
CA PHE A 323 -2.62 0.30 28.51
C PHE A 323 -1.54 0.72 27.52
N LYS A 324 -0.98 -0.22 26.76
CA LYS A 324 0.06 0.08 25.76
C LYS A 324 -0.55 0.79 24.56
N ILE A 325 -0.03 1.98 24.26
CA ILE A 325 -0.49 2.84 23.16
C ILE A 325 0.48 2.86 21.99
N GLY A 326 1.72 2.38 22.17
CA GLY A 326 2.71 2.31 21.10
C GLY A 326 3.90 1.44 21.45
N GLN A 327 4.60 0.96 20.43
CA GLN A 327 5.87 0.28 20.56
C GLN A 327 6.79 0.70 19.42
N GLY A 328 8.01 1.12 19.74
CA GLY A 328 9.03 1.54 18.80
C GLY A 328 10.39 0.93 19.11
N GLY A 329 11.40 1.25 18.29
CA GLY A 329 12.76 0.73 18.47
C GLY A 329 13.41 1.11 19.81
N ASN A 330 12.93 2.19 20.44
CA ASN A 330 13.51 2.74 21.67
C ASN A 330 12.75 2.30 22.92
N GLY A 331 11.59 1.63 22.80
CA GLY A 331 10.79 1.23 23.95
C GLY A 331 9.29 1.06 23.67
N SER A 332 8.55 0.80 24.74
CA SER A 332 7.09 0.73 24.76
C SER A 332 6.50 1.97 25.43
N VAL A 333 5.39 2.48 24.90
CA VAL A 333 4.67 3.63 25.46
C VAL A 333 3.34 3.16 26.02
N TYR A 334 3.07 3.50 27.27
CA TYR A 334 1.87 3.16 28.01
C TYR A 334 1.09 4.43 28.35
N LYS A 335 -0.23 4.37 28.27
CA LYS A 335 -1.12 5.37 28.86
C LYS A 335 -1.22 5.09 30.35
N GLY A 336 -1.11 6.13 31.18
CA GLY A 336 -1.32 6.01 32.61
C GLY A 336 -2.08 7.20 33.18
N GLU A 337 -2.48 7.10 34.43
CA GLU A 337 -3.07 8.20 35.21
C GLU A 337 -2.12 8.51 36.38
N MET A 338 -1.58 9.72 36.42
CA MET A 338 -0.65 10.19 37.45
C MET A 338 -0.96 11.64 37.82
N LEU A 339 -0.94 11.97 39.11
CA LEU A 339 -1.20 13.34 39.61
C LEU A 339 -2.52 13.92 39.05
N ASP A 340 -3.58 13.11 39.02
CA ASP A 340 -4.91 13.43 38.43
C ASP A 340 -4.86 13.87 36.97
N LYS A 341 -3.84 13.43 36.22
CA LYS A 341 -3.66 13.70 34.80
C LYS A 341 -3.38 12.42 34.04
N THR A 342 -3.95 12.32 32.85
CA THR A 342 -3.56 11.30 31.89
C THR A 342 -2.16 11.60 31.35
N VAL A 343 -1.27 10.62 31.42
CA VAL A 343 0.13 10.71 31.00
C VAL A 343 0.49 9.62 29.99
N ALA A 344 1.56 9.86 29.23
CA ALA A 344 2.21 8.86 28.38
C ALA A 344 3.56 8.47 28.98
N ILE A 345 3.71 7.21 29.37
CA ILE A 345 4.90 6.67 30.02
C ILE A 345 5.67 5.83 29.00
N LYS A 346 6.83 6.34 28.57
CA LYS A 346 7.73 5.65 27.65
C LYS A 346 8.76 4.87 28.45
N LYS A 347 8.63 3.55 28.47
CA LYS A 347 9.56 2.61 29.09
C LYS A 347 10.63 2.20 28.08
N LEU A 348 11.87 2.58 28.33
CA LEU A 348 13.00 2.27 27.46
C LEU A 348 13.48 0.83 27.68
N HIS A 349 14.06 0.23 26.64
CA HIS A 349 14.64 -1.11 26.75
C HIS A 349 16.03 -1.06 27.43
N PRO A 350 16.22 -1.65 28.63
CA PRO A 350 17.45 -1.49 29.42
C PRO A 350 18.69 -2.19 28.82
N HIS A 351 18.51 -3.12 27.88
CA HIS A 351 19.60 -3.88 27.25
C HIS A 351 20.25 -3.21 26.03
N ASN A 352 19.87 -1.96 25.71
CA ASN A 352 20.46 -1.22 24.61
C ASN A 352 21.40 -0.13 25.18
N MET A 353 22.72 -0.23 24.93
CA MET A 353 23.71 0.78 25.36
C MET A 353 23.34 2.20 24.90
N GLN A 354 22.67 2.28 23.75
CA GLN A 354 22.07 3.49 23.21
C GLN A 354 21.00 4.08 24.16
N GLY A 355 20.14 3.23 24.73
CA GLY A 355 19.00 3.61 25.58
C GLY A 355 19.39 4.32 26.87
N GLN A 356 20.54 3.97 27.48
CA GLN A 356 21.01 4.70 28.68
C GLN A 356 21.48 6.12 28.36
N SER A 357 22.26 6.27 27.29
CA SER A 357 22.72 7.58 26.82
C SER A 357 21.57 8.45 26.31
N GLU A 358 20.56 7.83 25.68
CA GLU A 358 19.34 8.49 25.23
C GLU A 358 18.50 8.96 26.42
N PHE A 359 18.30 8.12 27.44
CA PHE A 359 17.58 8.49 28.66
C PHE A 359 18.20 9.71 29.34
N GLN A 360 19.52 9.68 29.61
CA GLN A 360 20.21 10.79 30.27
C GLN A 360 20.16 12.07 29.43
N ARG A 361 20.33 11.96 28.11
CA ARG A 361 20.26 13.12 27.22
C ARG A 361 18.85 13.70 27.15
N GLU A 362 17.85 12.85 27.04
CA GLU A 362 16.45 13.25 26.96
C GLU A 362 16.05 13.97 28.27
N VAL A 363 16.42 13.44 29.43
CA VAL A 363 16.24 14.14 30.73
C VAL A 363 16.96 15.49 30.78
N GLN A 364 18.24 15.55 30.38
CA GLN A 364 19.05 16.78 30.47
C GLN A 364 18.61 17.88 29.51
N VAL A 365 18.18 17.52 28.30
CA VAL A 365 17.79 18.46 27.24
C VAL A 365 16.30 18.80 27.34
N LEU A 366 15.41 17.80 27.45
CA LEU A 366 13.97 18.03 27.52
C LEU A 366 13.54 18.68 28.83
N GLY A 367 14.23 18.38 29.94
CA GLY A 367 13.96 19.05 31.22
C GLY A 367 14.18 20.56 31.18
N LYS A 368 14.88 21.08 30.16
CA LYS A 368 15.19 22.51 29.99
C LYS A 368 14.44 23.19 28.84
N ILE A 369 13.64 22.43 28.09
CA ILE A 369 12.98 22.91 26.88
C ILE A 369 11.47 22.90 27.10
N GLN A 370 10.85 24.06 26.89
CA GLN A 370 9.41 24.19 26.89
C GLN A 370 8.98 25.02 25.68
N HIS A 371 8.10 24.45 24.86
CA HIS A 371 7.55 25.12 23.69
C HIS A 371 6.12 24.59 23.44
N PRO A 372 5.14 25.43 23.03
CA PRO A 372 3.76 25.01 22.82
C PRO A 372 3.58 23.87 21.80
N HIS A 373 4.54 23.71 20.89
CA HIS A 373 4.53 22.72 19.81
C HIS A 373 5.60 21.62 19.97
N LEU A 374 6.16 21.47 21.17
CA LEU A 374 6.98 20.33 21.57
C LEU A 374 6.27 19.58 22.70
N VAL A 375 6.37 18.25 22.72
CA VAL A 375 5.81 17.45 23.81
C VAL A 375 6.58 17.74 25.10
N THR A 376 5.84 18.02 26.17
CA THR A 376 6.40 18.36 27.48
C THR A 376 6.77 17.11 28.25
N LEU A 377 8.02 17.02 28.69
CA LEU A 377 8.46 16.03 29.68
C LEU A 377 7.99 16.48 31.07
N ILE A 378 7.17 15.65 31.72
CA ILE A 378 6.63 15.89 33.06
C ILE A 378 7.61 15.40 34.13
N GLY A 379 8.24 14.25 33.88
CA GLY A 379 9.17 13.65 34.82
C GLY A 379 9.88 12.42 34.25
N ALA A 380 10.71 11.81 35.07
CA ALA A 380 11.46 10.61 34.71
C ALA A 380 11.53 9.65 35.90
N SER A 381 11.70 8.37 35.61
CA SER A 381 12.00 7.33 36.59
C SER A 381 13.31 6.65 36.18
N PRO A 382 14.44 7.02 36.81
CA PRO A 382 15.73 6.37 36.57
C PRO A 382 15.70 4.89 36.94
N GLU A 383 15.00 4.53 38.03
CA GLU A 383 14.81 3.15 38.49
C GLU A 383 14.16 2.27 37.40
N ALA A 384 13.12 2.79 36.75
CA ALA A 384 12.35 2.08 35.73
C ALA A 384 12.82 2.34 34.29
N TRP A 385 13.89 3.10 34.08
CA TRP A 385 14.34 3.60 32.77
C TRP A 385 13.18 4.16 31.92
N SER A 386 12.36 5.01 32.54
CA SER A 386 11.09 5.46 31.96
C SER A 386 10.94 6.98 31.98
N LEU A 387 10.32 7.54 30.94
CA LEU A 387 10.06 8.96 30.78
C LEU A 387 8.55 9.21 30.79
N VAL A 388 8.10 10.24 31.51
CA VAL A 388 6.69 10.58 31.69
C VAL A 388 6.38 11.86 30.94
N TYR A 389 5.49 11.78 29.96
CA TYR A 389 5.08 12.87 29.09
C TYR A 389 3.61 13.23 29.29
N GLU A 390 3.24 14.42 28.84
CA GLU A 390 1.83 14.73 28.60
C GLU A 390 1.21 13.77 27.58
N TYR A 391 -0.05 13.38 27.80
CA TYR A 391 -0.79 12.53 26.87
C TYR A 391 -1.55 13.35 25.82
N LEU A 392 -1.42 12.97 24.54
CA LEU A 392 -2.12 13.60 23.42
C LEU A 392 -3.18 12.63 22.84
N PRO A 393 -4.49 12.96 22.96
CA PRO A 393 -5.56 11.99 22.73
C PRO A 393 -5.84 11.67 21.25
N ASN A 394 -5.44 12.54 20.31
CA ASN A 394 -5.73 12.36 18.89
C ASN A 394 -4.64 11.59 18.13
N GLY A 395 -3.68 10.99 18.84
CA GLY A 395 -2.63 10.14 18.27
C GLY A 395 -1.66 10.90 17.37
N SER A 396 -1.01 10.18 16.45
CA SER A 396 -0.02 10.76 15.53
C SER A 396 -0.67 11.38 14.28
N LEU A 397 0.04 12.32 13.65
CA LEU A 397 -0.34 12.90 12.36
C LEU A 397 -0.41 11.82 11.27
N GLN A 398 0.47 10.80 11.32
CA GLN A 398 0.41 9.65 10.43
C GLN A 398 -0.95 8.94 10.51
N ASP A 399 -1.45 8.66 11.71
CA ASP A 399 -2.72 7.94 11.89
C ASP A 399 -3.91 8.76 11.40
N ARG A 400 -3.83 10.10 11.51
CA ARG A 400 -4.88 11.04 11.09
C ARG A 400 -4.84 11.32 9.58
N LEU A 401 -3.67 11.37 8.96
CA LEU A 401 -3.52 11.53 7.51
C LEU A 401 -3.97 10.29 6.74
N PHE A 402 -3.58 9.10 7.21
CA PHE A 402 -3.89 7.83 6.54
C PHE A 402 -5.12 7.11 7.14
N ARG A 403 -5.90 7.80 7.98
CA ARG A 403 -7.19 7.37 8.53
C ARG A 403 -7.21 5.94 9.08
N LYS A 404 -6.22 5.58 9.92
CA LYS A 404 -6.23 4.27 10.60
C LYS A 404 -7.40 4.10 11.58
N SER A 405 -8.03 5.21 11.95
CA SER A 405 -9.27 5.31 12.73
C SER A 405 -10.32 6.03 11.87
N ASN A 406 -11.61 5.73 12.06
CA ASN A 406 -12.78 6.34 11.38
C ASN A 406 -12.96 7.85 11.62
N ASN A 407 -11.87 8.58 11.87
CA ASN A 407 -11.86 10.00 12.14
C ASN A 407 -12.06 10.82 10.86
N SER A 408 -12.68 11.99 11.01
CA SER A 408 -12.85 12.94 9.92
C SER A 408 -11.50 13.41 9.35
N PRO A 409 -11.41 13.68 8.04
CA PRO A 409 -10.19 14.22 7.42
C PRO A 409 -9.82 15.58 8.04
N LEU A 410 -8.51 15.86 8.13
CA LEU A 410 -8.04 17.19 8.52
C LEU A 410 -8.36 18.19 7.39
N THR A 411 -9.05 19.28 7.72
CA THR A 411 -9.34 20.37 6.78
C THR A 411 -8.06 21.10 6.37
N TRP A 412 -8.07 21.79 5.23
CA TRP A 412 -6.91 22.54 4.75
C TRP A 412 -6.44 23.57 5.78
N LYS A 413 -7.36 24.25 6.49
CA LYS A 413 -7.04 25.22 7.56
C LYS A 413 -6.23 24.56 8.68
N VAL A 414 -6.66 23.37 9.12
CA VAL A 414 -5.96 22.61 10.17
C VAL A 414 -4.59 22.14 9.68
N ARG A 415 -4.49 21.67 8.43
CA ARG A 415 -3.21 21.25 7.85
C ARG A 415 -2.23 22.40 7.69
N ALA A 416 -2.67 23.55 7.22
CA ALA A 416 -1.86 24.77 7.13
C ALA A 416 -1.41 25.25 8.51
N ARG A 417 -2.28 25.19 9.52
CA ARG A 417 -1.91 25.46 10.91
C ARG A 417 -0.84 24.50 11.42
N ILE A 418 -0.97 23.19 11.20
CA ILE A 418 0.04 22.20 11.58
C ILE A 418 1.40 22.51 10.95
N ILE A 419 1.43 22.95 9.67
CA ILE A 419 2.68 23.37 9.01
C ILE A 419 3.34 24.53 9.77
N THR A 420 2.55 25.55 10.14
CA THR A 420 3.01 26.69 10.92
C THR A 420 3.55 26.26 12.28
N GLU A 421 2.84 25.40 12.99
CA GLU A 421 3.21 24.89 14.32
C GLU A 421 4.52 24.10 14.30
N ILE A 422 4.70 23.23 13.30
CA ILE A 422 5.97 22.50 13.09
C ILE A 422 7.10 23.49 12.80
N SER A 423 6.87 24.48 11.93
CA SER A 423 7.89 25.49 11.59
C SER A 423 8.32 26.31 12.81
N SER A 424 7.38 26.62 13.71
CA SER A 424 7.62 27.34 14.96
C SER A 424 8.47 26.50 15.93
N ALA A 425 8.13 25.22 16.11
CA ALA A 425 8.91 24.29 16.93
C ALA A 425 10.35 24.11 16.40
N LEU A 426 10.51 23.91 15.08
CA LEU A 426 11.82 23.78 14.46
C LEU A 426 12.65 25.06 14.57
N LEU A 427 12.03 26.23 14.35
CA LEU A 427 12.71 27.51 14.54
C LEU A 427 13.23 27.66 15.97
N PHE A 428 12.43 27.29 16.96
CA PHE A 428 12.83 27.31 18.37
C PHE A 428 14.06 26.41 18.61
N LEU A 429 14.01 25.14 18.18
CA LEU A 429 15.12 24.19 18.35
C LEU A 429 16.41 24.66 17.64
N HIS A 430 16.28 25.16 16.42
CA HIS A 430 17.41 25.63 15.61
C HIS A 430 18.01 26.96 16.10
N SER A 431 17.30 27.66 16.98
CA SER A 431 17.73 28.93 17.59
C SER A 431 18.30 28.78 19.00
N CYS A 432 18.26 27.57 19.59
CA CYS A 432 18.83 27.30 20.90
C CYS A 432 20.32 27.65 20.96
N LYS A 433 20.78 28.14 22.12
CA LYS A 433 22.17 28.49 22.43
C LYS A 433 22.58 27.83 23.75
N PRO A 434 23.87 27.47 23.94
CA PRO A 434 25.01 27.71 23.05
C PRO A 434 25.03 26.84 21.79
N GLU A 435 24.36 25.68 21.82
CA GLU A 435 24.33 24.73 20.71
C GLU A 435 22.92 24.62 20.13
N LYS A 436 22.85 24.57 18.80
CA LYS A 436 21.59 24.36 18.09
C LYS A 436 21.14 22.92 18.29
N ILE A 437 19.83 22.74 18.41
CA ILE A 437 19.24 21.42 18.58
C ILE A 437 18.66 20.99 17.24
N VAL A 438 19.16 19.88 16.69
CA VAL A 438 18.63 19.26 15.46
C VAL A 438 17.77 18.07 15.85
N HIS A 439 16.52 18.04 15.39
CA HIS A 439 15.57 16.98 15.71
C HIS A 439 16.04 15.62 15.17
N GLY A 440 16.43 15.56 13.90
CA GLY A 440 17.08 14.41 13.25
C GLY A 440 16.18 13.22 12.91
N ASN A 441 14.99 13.13 13.50
CA ASN A 441 13.99 12.08 13.20
C ASN A 441 12.58 12.66 12.95
N LEU A 442 12.47 13.77 12.22
CA LEU A 442 11.17 14.43 12.01
C LEU A 442 10.34 13.65 10.99
N ARG A 443 9.18 13.15 11.41
CA ARG A 443 8.25 12.35 10.57
C ARG A 443 6.82 12.41 11.13
N PRO A 444 5.77 12.11 10.34
CA PRO A 444 4.39 12.20 10.81
C PRO A 444 4.05 11.34 12.03
N GLU A 445 4.77 10.24 12.27
CA GLU A 445 4.62 9.41 13.48
C GLU A 445 5.05 10.14 14.76
N ASN A 446 6.00 11.07 14.64
CA ASN A 446 6.56 11.85 15.75
C ASN A 446 5.89 13.22 15.92
N ILE A 447 4.75 13.44 15.26
CA ILE A 447 3.95 14.65 15.38
C ILE A 447 2.61 14.23 15.98
N LEU A 448 2.40 14.51 17.26
CA LEU A 448 1.20 14.11 18.00
C LEU A 448 0.16 15.24 18.00
N LEU A 449 -1.12 14.90 18.05
CA LEU A 449 -2.22 15.87 18.03
C LEU A 449 -2.97 15.94 19.37
N GLY A 450 -3.11 17.16 19.89
CA GLY A 450 -3.88 17.47 21.10
C GLY A 450 -5.39 17.40 20.83
N SER A 451 -6.20 17.60 21.88
CA SER A 451 -7.68 17.57 21.79
C SER A 451 -8.26 18.59 20.79
N ASP A 452 -7.60 19.72 20.60
CA ASP A 452 -7.92 20.82 19.67
C ASP A 452 -7.24 20.69 18.30
N LEU A 453 -6.61 19.55 18.04
CA LEU A 453 -5.81 19.26 16.84
C LEU A 453 -4.64 20.24 16.66
N ARG A 454 -4.12 20.83 17.74
CA ARG A 454 -2.79 21.46 17.74
C ARG A 454 -1.73 20.36 17.80
N CYS A 455 -0.67 20.50 17.02
CA CYS A 455 0.39 19.52 16.99
C CYS A 455 1.49 19.80 18.02
N LYS A 456 2.10 18.72 18.51
CA LYS A 456 3.33 18.74 19.30
C LYS A 456 4.29 17.69 18.76
N ILE A 457 5.55 18.08 18.58
CA ILE A 457 6.60 17.17 18.10
C ILE A 457 7.16 16.39 19.30
N CYS A 458 7.31 15.08 19.16
CA CYS A 458 7.88 14.16 20.15
C CYS A 458 9.12 13.44 19.61
N ASP A 459 9.72 12.57 20.43
CA ASP A 459 10.83 11.70 20.04
C ASP A 459 12.04 12.43 19.44
N PHE A 460 12.27 13.65 19.92
CA PHE A 460 13.49 14.39 19.68
C PHE A 460 14.60 14.01 20.66
N GLY A 461 14.49 12.90 21.40
CA GLY A 461 15.55 12.32 22.23
C GLY A 461 16.81 11.87 21.48
N ILE A 462 16.77 11.82 20.14
CA ILE A 462 17.96 11.65 19.26
C ILE A 462 18.67 12.99 19.02
N CYS A 463 18.12 14.10 19.54
CA CYS A 463 18.64 15.44 19.33
C CYS A 463 20.14 15.49 19.56
N ARG A 464 20.86 15.92 18.53
CA ARG A 464 22.28 16.18 18.62
C ARG A 464 22.46 17.66 18.80
N LEU A 465 23.15 18.00 19.88
CA LEU A 465 23.72 19.33 20.01
C LEU A 465 24.79 19.46 18.93
N VAL A 466 24.65 20.49 18.09
CA VAL A 466 25.62 20.77 17.03
C VAL A 466 26.56 21.85 17.52
N SER A 467 27.84 21.50 17.71
CA SER A 467 28.95 22.45 17.83
C SER A 467 29.42 22.89 16.43
N ASP A 468 30.04 24.08 16.33
CA ASP A 468 30.46 24.68 15.04
C ASP A 468 31.52 23.83 14.27
N GLU A 469 32.09 22.79 14.89
CA GLU A 469 33.03 21.86 14.26
C GLU A 469 32.37 20.49 14.00
N THR A 470 31.73 20.38 12.83
CA THR A 470 31.35 19.16 12.07
C THR A 470 31.36 17.79 12.81
N LEU A 471 30.17 17.24 13.07
CA LEU A 471 30.00 15.86 13.54
C LEU A 471 29.82 14.87 12.39
N ARG A 472 30.76 13.93 12.25
CA ARG A 472 30.60 12.71 11.43
C ARG A 472 29.89 11.63 12.25
N CYS A 473 28.77 11.10 11.76
CA CYS A 473 28.08 9.96 12.38
C CYS A 473 28.86 8.64 12.14
N PRO A 474 29.29 7.89 13.18
CA PRO A 474 29.87 6.55 13.01
C PRO A 474 28.82 5.47 12.74
N SER A 475 27.56 5.67 13.16
CA SER A 475 26.52 4.64 13.21
C SER A 475 25.74 4.41 11.90
N PHE A 476 26.06 5.11 10.81
CA PHE A 476 25.40 4.94 9.51
C PHE A 476 26.33 4.42 8.41
N ARG A 477 27.48 3.81 8.79
CA ARG A 477 28.34 3.14 7.81
C ARG A 477 27.95 1.67 7.64
N ARG A 478 27.75 1.32 6.36
CA ARG A 478 27.82 -0.02 5.74
C ARG A 478 26.58 -0.90 5.86
N ASN A 479 25.71 -0.86 4.84
CA ASN A 479 25.74 -1.79 3.70
C ASN A 479 24.38 -1.80 2.98
N ALA A 480 24.46 -1.93 1.65
CA ALA A 480 23.36 -2.05 0.67
C ALA A 480 22.66 -0.74 0.27
N GLU A 481 22.91 -0.29 -0.97
CA GLU A 481 21.76 0.13 -1.77
C GLU A 481 20.82 -1.08 -1.88
N PRO A 482 19.56 -0.87 -1.49
CA PRO A 482 18.56 -0.81 -2.54
C PRO A 482 17.60 0.36 -2.31
N LYS A 483 17.27 1.05 -3.40
CA LYS A 483 16.02 1.81 -3.64
C LYS A 483 15.01 1.78 -2.47
N GLY A 484 14.85 2.92 -1.79
CA GLY A 484 13.54 3.36 -1.30
C GLY A 484 13.19 3.23 0.19
N ALA A 485 14.12 3.02 1.12
CA ALA A 485 13.79 3.09 2.55
C ALA A 485 14.23 4.44 3.15
N PHE A 486 13.34 5.07 3.93
CA PHE A 486 13.48 6.37 4.62
C PHE A 486 13.20 7.65 3.80
N PRO A 487 11.95 7.87 3.40
CA PRO A 487 11.55 9.00 2.55
C PRO A 487 11.68 10.39 3.21
N TYR A 488 11.84 10.44 4.53
CA TYR A 488 12.05 11.68 5.29
C TYR A 488 13.52 11.95 5.60
N GLU A 489 14.44 11.03 5.28
CA GLU A 489 15.86 11.21 5.53
C GLU A 489 16.49 12.13 4.49
N ASP A 490 17.33 13.04 4.98
CA ASP A 490 18.06 13.98 4.16
C ASP A 490 19.07 13.24 3.25
N PRO A 491 18.96 13.36 1.91
CA PRO A 491 19.90 12.71 0.99
C PRO A 491 21.35 13.19 1.20
N GLU A 492 21.55 14.43 1.66
CA GLU A 492 22.89 14.94 1.98
C GLU A 492 23.43 14.37 3.29
N LEU A 493 22.57 14.05 4.27
CA LEU A 493 22.96 13.31 5.47
C LEU A 493 23.49 11.92 5.09
N TYR A 494 22.82 11.20 4.18
CA TYR A 494 23.29 9.90 3.70
C TYR A 494 24.65 10.01 3.01
N ARG A 495 24.83 11.05 2.19
CA ARG A 495 26.06 11.28 1.42
C ARG A 495 27.25 11.73 2.29
N THR A 496 27.01 12.61 3.27
CA THR A 496 28.06 13.27 4.05
C THR A 496 28.27 12.66 5.42
N GLY A 497 27.25 11.99 5.96
CA GLY A 497 27.18 11.52 7.34
C GLY A 497 27.05 12.65 8.36
N VAL A 498 26.74 13.88 7.94
CA VAL A 498 26.65 15.07 8.80
C VAL A 498 25.19 15.45 9.00
N LEU A 499 24.74 15.45 10.24
CA LEU A 499 23.39 15.88 10.62
C LEU A 499 23.39 17.39 10.87
N THR A 500 22.48 18.11 10.23
CA THR A 500 22.38 19.58 10.34
C THR A 500 20.93 20.03 10.50
N THR A 501 20.72 21.30 10.86
CA THR A 501 19.37 21.89 10.87
C THR A 501 18.67 21.76 9.51
N LYS A 502 19.43 21.76 8.41
CA LYS A 502 18.93 21.57 7.04
C LYS A 502 18.37 20.17 6.79
N SER A 503 18.77 19.18 7.59
CA SER A 503 18.21 17.84 7.52
C SER A 503 16.76 17.83 8.03
N ASP A 504 16.46 18.55 9.12
CA ASP A 504 15.08 18.74 9.58
C ASP A 504 14.24 19.51 8.55
N ILE A 505 14.83 20.51 7.87
CA ILE A 505 14.13 21.27 6.81
C ILE A 505 13.70 20.36 5.67
N TYR A 506 14.54 19.38 5.28
CA TYR A 506 14.17 18.41 4.26
C TYR A 506 12.97 17.56 4.69
N SER A 507 13.04 16.98 5.90
CA SER A 507 11.93 16.19 6.45
C SER A 507 10.64 17.01 6.55
N PHE A 508 10.74 18.27 6.97
CA PHE A 508 9.62 19.21 7.02
C PHE A 508 9.01 19.45 5.64
N GLY A 509 9.84 19.63 4.61
CA GLY A 509 9.38 19.75 3.22
C GLY A 509 8.54 18.57 2.77
N VAL A 510 9.00 17.34 3.04
CA VAL A 510 8.26 16.12 2.70
C VAL A 510 6.90 16.08 3.44
N ILE A 511 6.87 16.45 4.71
CA ILE A 511 5.63 16.50 5.51
C ILE A 511 4.66 17.54 4.96
N ILE A 512 5.12 18.72 4.53
CA ILE A 512 4.27 19.72 3.87
C ILE A 512 3.63 19.13 2.61
N LEU A 513 4.41 18.46 1.76
CA LEU A 513 3.88 17.81 0.54
C LEU A 513 2.81 16.77 0.88
N GLN A 514 2.99 15.99 1.93
CA GLN A 514 1.98 15.03 2.36
C GLN A 514 0.72 15.70 2.90
N LEU A 515 0.86 16.78 3.68
CA LEU A 515 -0.28 17.54 4.18
C LEU A 515 -1.09 18.15 3.03
N LEU A 516 -0.44 18.61 1.96
CA LEU A 516 -1.10 19.15 0.78
C LEU A 516 -1.80 18.08 -0.07
N THR A 517 -1.17 16.92 -0.25
CA THR A 517 -1.59 15.91 -1.24
C THR A 517 -2.34 14.71 -0.63
N GLY A 518 -2.19 14.46 0.67
CA GLY A 518 -2.70 13.26 1.35
C GLY A 518 -2.03 11.96 0.89
N ARG A 519 -0.87 12.03 0.20
CA ARG A 519 -0.22 10.89 -0.45
C ARG A 519 0.97 10.34 0.34
N PRO A 520 1.39 9.09 0.07
CA PRO A 520 2.63 8.53 0.60
C PRO A 520 3.86 9.36 0.17
N PRO A 521 4.94 9.37 0.97
CA PRO A 521 6.05 10.30 0.77
C PRO A 521 7.06 9.85 -0.32
N VAL A 522 7.06 8.57 -0.71
CA VAL A 522 8.03 8.02 -1.67
C VAL A 522 7.79 8.60 -3.07
N GLY A 523 8.78 9.30 -3.61
CA GLY A 523 8.70 9.92 -4.95
C GLY A 523 7.83 11.18 -5.02
N LEU A 524 7.23 11.61 -3.89
CA LEU A 524 6.22 12.66 -3.86
C LEU A 524 6.76 14.02 -4.33
N ALA A 525 7.97 14.40 -3.95
CA ALA A 525 8.58 15.66 -4.38
C ALA A 525 8.75 15.76 -5.90
N SER A 526 9.10 14.65 -6.56
CA SER A 526 9.23 14.60 -8.03
C SER A 526 7.87 14.70 -8.72
N GLU A 527 6.86 13.98 -8.20
CA GLU A 527 5.50 14.03 -8.71
C GLU A 527 4.90 15.44 -8.60
N VAL A 528 5.04 16.07 -7.44
CA VAL A 528 4.54 17.44 -7.22
C VAL A 528 5.26 18.43 -8.12
N ARG A 529 6.59 18.33 -8.27
CA ARG A 529 7.37 19.19 -9.18
C ARG A 529 6.88 19.09 -10.62
N LYS A 530 6.60 17.87 -11.10
CA LYS A 530 6.04 17.62 -12.45
C LYS A 530 4.62 18.18 -12.58
N ALA A 531 3.78 18.06 -11.57
CA ALA A 531 2.43 18.60 -11.60
C ALA A 531 2.44 20.14 -11.67
N VAL A 532 3.32 20.78 -10.89
CA VAL A 532 3.50 22.24 -10.90
C VAL A 532 4.00 22.73 -12.26
N SER A 533 5.02 22.09 -12.83
CA SER A 533 5.55 22.48 -14.15
C SER A 533 4.54 22.31 -15.29
N CYS A 534 3.60 21.37 -15.15
CA CYS A 534 2.49 21.17 -16.09
C CYS A 534 1.27 22.07 -15.81
N GLY A 535 1.30 22.95 -14.80
CA GLY A 535 0.16 23.78 -14.41
C GLY A 535 -1.00 23.01 -13.78
N LYS A 536 -0.76 21.79 -13.26
CA LYS A 536 -1.77 20.86 -12.74
C LYS A 536 -1.81 20.78 -11.21
N LEU A 537 -1.46 21.85 -10.51
CA LEU A 537 -1.43 21.88 -9.04
C LEU A 537 -2.75 21.44 -8.39
N ALA A 538 -3.90 21.93 -8.88
CA ALA A 538 -5.20 21.58 -8.30
C ALA A 538 -5.48 20.05 -8.31
N SER A 539 -4.91 19.32 -9.28
CA SER A 539 -5.13 17.87 -9.44
C SER A 539 -4.40 16.99 -8.42
N ILE A 540 -3.37 17.52 -7.75
CA ILE A 540 -2.58 16.78 -6.75
C ILE A 540 -2.98 17.09 -5.31
N LEU A 541 -3.75 18.16 -5.09
CA LEU A 541 -4.21 18.54 -3.76
C LEU A 541 -5.24 17.53 -3.24
N ASP A 542 -5.19 17.27 -1.94
CA ASP A 542 -6.12 16.36 -1.27
C ASP A 542 -7.52 16.99 -1.21
N SER A 543 -8.42 16.49 -2.03
CA SER A 543 -9.83 16.94 -2.05
C SER A 543 -10.55 16.68 -0.73
N SER A 544 -10.08 15.73 0.09
CA SER A 544 -10.68 15.46 1.39
C SER A 544 -10.36 16.51 2.45
N ALA A 545 -9.37 17.38 2.20
CA ALA A 545 -9.09 18.54 3.04
C ALA A 545 -10.06 19.72 2.78
N GLY A 546 -10.96 19.59 1.80
CA GLY A 546 -11.79 20.68 1.29
C GLY A 546 -11.09 21.47 0.18
N VAL A 547 -11.66 22.63 -0.16
CA VAL A 547 -11.12 23.51 -1.21
C VAL A 547 -9.96 24.33 -0.65
N TRP A 548 -8.76 24.10 -1.18
CA TRP A 548 -7.59 24.91 -0.86
C TRP A 548 -7.62 26.25 -1.60
N PRO A 549 -7.42 27.39 -0.92
CA PRO A 549 -7.18 28.65 -1.61
C PRO A 549 -5.91 28.55 -2.46
N THR A 550 -5.99 28.96 -3.73
CA THR A 550 -4.89 28.80 -4.69
C THR A 550 -3.60 29.46 -4.21
N HIS A 551 -3.68 30.66 -3.64
CA HIS A 551 -2.50 31.37 -3.13
C HIS A 551 -1.82 30.62 -1.97
N VAL A 552 -2.60 30.06 -1.04
CA VAL A 552 -2.09 29.25 0.08
C VAL A 552 -1.42 27.99 -0.45
N ALA A 553 -2.10 27.23 -1.31
CA ALA A 553 -1.57 25.98 -1.87
C ALA A 553 -0.29 26.22 -2.68
N SER A 554 -0.27 27.22 -3.56
CA SER A 554 0.92 27.57 -4.34
C SER A 554 2.08 27.97 -3.45
N ARG A 555 1.84 28.75 -2.40
CA ARG A 555 2.90 29.19 -1.49
C ARG A 555 3.49 28.05 -0.68
N LEU A 556 2.63 27.17 -0.15
CA LEU A 556 3.07 26.00 0.61
C LEU A 556 3.81 25.00 -0.28
N VAL A 557 3.38 24.78 -1.53
CA VAL A 557 4.09 23.92 -2.49
C VAL A 557 5.46 24.47 -2.84
N ASP A 558 5.57 25.78 -3.11
CA ASP A 558 6.87 26.41 -3.38
C ASP A 558 7.84 26.22 -2.20
N LEU A 559 7.37 26.50 -0.98
CA LEU A 559 8.17 26.28 0.22
C LEU A 559 8.59 24.81 0.35
N ALA A 560 7.65 23.89 0.19
CA ALA A 560 7.90 22.46 0.34
C ALA A 560 8.91 21.92 -0.68
N LEU A 561 8.81 22.34 -1.95
CA LEU A 561 9.75 21.95 -2.99
C LEU A 561 11.16 22.51 -2.72
N ARG A 562 11.27 23.77 -2.25
CA ARG A 562 12.56 24.34 -1.83
C ARG A 562 13.15 23.62 -0.63
N CYS A 563 12.33 23.23 0.34
CA CYS A 563 12.76 22.39 1.47
C CYS A 563 13.29 21.02 1.02
N CYS A 564 12.70 20.43 -0.02
CA CYS A 564 13.08 19.13 -0.58
C CYS A 564 14.23 19.17 -1.60
N GLU A 565 14.97 20.29 -1.71
CA GLU A 565 16.15 20.34 -2.60
C GLU A 565 17.26 19.39 -2.14
N LEU A 566 17.95 18.78 -3.11
CA LEU A 566 18.96 17.76 -2.81
C LEU A 566 20.18 18.35 -2.09
N ASN A 567 20.57 19.59 -2.42
CA ASN A 567 21.63 20.30 -1.72
C ASN A 567 21.04 21.11 -0.55
N SER A 568 21.57 20.93 0.65
CA SER A 568 21.16 21.66 1.86
C SER A 568 21.29 23.19 1.77
N ARG A 569 22.17 23.68 0.90
CA ARG A 569 22.43 25.10 0.65
C ARG A 569 21.25 25.81 -0.01
N ASP A 570 20.55 25.09 -0.88
CA ASP A 570 19.44 25.60 -1.68
C ASP A 570 18.12 25.57 -0.88
N ARG A 571 18.10 24.82 0.22
CA ARG A 571 16.96 24.78 1.16
C ARG A 571 16.84 26.10 1.91
N PRO A 572 15.63 26.56 2.25
CA PRO A 572 15.44 27.77 3.03
C PRO A 572 16.01 27.63 4.44
N GLU A 573 16.24 28.77 5.09
CA GLU A 573 16.46 28.82 6.54
C GLU A 573 15.14 29.22 7.20
N LEU A 574 14.77 28.54 8.29
CA LEU A 574 13.62 28.96 9.09
C LEU A 574 14.00 30.25 9.81
N LYS A 575 13.35 31.34 9.41
CA LYS A 575 13.48 32.66 10.02
C LYS A 575 12.14 33.05 10.66
N PRO A 576 12.14 33.91 11.71
CA PRO A 576 10.90 34.41 12.29
C PRO A 576 9.94 35.04 11.27
N THR A 577 10.47 35.65 10.21
CA THR A 577 9.67 36.23 9.12
C THR A 577 8.90 35.18 8.33
N LEU A 578 9.50 34.00 8.09
CA LEU A 578 8.84 32.90 7.38
C LEU A 578 7.76 32.26 8.24
N VAL A 579 7.99 32.08 9.54
CA VAL A 579 6.97 31.55 10.46
C VAL A 579 5.77 32.50 10.54
N ARG A 580 6.01 33.81 10.66
CA ARG A 580 4.94 34.83 10.61
C ARG A 580 4.17 34.84 9.29
N GLU A 581 4.86 34.62 8.18
CA GLU A 581 4.20 34.48 6.87
C GLU A 581 3.27 33.27 6.86
N LEU A 582 3.72 32.11 7.36
CA LEU A 582 2.91 30.89 7.46
C LEU A 582 1.71 31.04 8.40
N GLU A 583 1.86 31.76 9.51
CA GLU A 583 0.75 32.10 10.43
C GLU A 583 -0.37 32.84 9.71
N GLN A 584 -0.05 33.72 8.76
CA GLN A 584 -1.04 34.49 8.01
C GLN A 584 -1.80 33.65 6.97
N LEU A 585 -1.23 32.53 6.50
CA LEU A 585 -1.84 31.73 5.41
C LEU A 585 -3.10 30.96 5.82
N HIS A 586 -3.31 30.69 7.11
CA HIS A 586 -4.48 29.97 7.61
C HIS A 586 -5.44 30.85 8.44
N VAL A 587 -5.09 32.13 8.62
CA VAL A 587 -5.97 33.12 9.25
C VAL A 587 -6.78 33.77 8.14
N SER A 588 -7.93 33.17 7.82
CA SER A 588 -9.02 33.91 7.18
C SER A 588 -9.95 34.36 8.30
N GLU A 589 -10.10 35.68 8.47
CA GLU A 589 -11.29 36.22 9.13
C GLU A 589 -12.50 35.63 8.40
N GLU A 590 -13.25 34.74 9.05
CA GLU A 590 -14.61 34.48 8.61
C GLU A 590 -15.35 35.80 8.80
N GLN A 591 -15.44 36.62 7.75
CA GLN A 591 -16.24 37.83 7.81
C GLN A 591 -17.68 37.39 8.10
N PRO A 592 -18.24 37.72 9.27
CA PRO A 592 -19.63 37.40 9.54
C PRO A 592 -20.47 38.11 8.47
N VAL A 593 -21.45 37.40 7.91
CA VAL A 593 -22.37 37.96 6.91
C VAL A 593 -22.96 39.25 7.51
N PRO A 594 -22.76 40.42 6.88
CA PRO A 594 -23.38 41.64 7.36
C PRO A 594 -24.90 41.45 7.43
N SER A 595 -25.52 41.78 8.57
CA SER A 595 -26.93 41.50 8.81
C SER A 595 -27.88 42.11 7.77
N PHE A 596 -27.48 43.19 7.11
CA PHE A 596 -28.22 43.83 6.02
C PHE A 596 -28.17 43.08 4.68
N PHE A 597 -27.38 42.01 4.56
CA PHE A 597 -27.45 41.06 3.44
C PHE A 597 -28.47 39.96 3.67
N LEU A 598 -28.97 39.80 4.90
CA LEU A 598 -29.93 38.76 5.26
C LEU A 598 -31.36 39.25 5.05
N CYS A 599 -32.19 38.39 4.46
CA CYS A 599 -33.62 38.61 4.31
C CYS A 599 -34.28 38.62 5.70
N PRO A 600 -35.05 39.64 6.08
CA PRO A 600 -35.68 39.67 7.40
C PRO A 600 -36.67 38.52 7.67
N ILE A 601 -37.28 37.96 6.61
CA ILE A 601 -38.23 36.83 6.71
C ILE A 601 -37.48 35.49 6.80
N LEU A 602 -36.52 35.26 5.91
CA LEU A 602 -35.84 33.96 5.77
C LEU A 602 -34.63 33.81 6.69
N GLN A 603 -34.07 34.92 7.16
CA GLN A 603 -32.78 34.97 7.89
C GLN A 603 -31.62 34.35 7.10
N ASP A 604 -31.67 34.45 5.77
CA ASP A 604 -30.68 33.93 4.83
C ASP A 604 -30.28 35.02 3.81
N ILE A 605 -29.14 34.87 3.14
CA ILE A 605 -28.60 35.86 2.19
C ILE A 605 -29.61 36.10 1.05
N MET A 606 -29.89 37.37 0.77
CA MET A 606 -30.78 37.76 -0.33
C MET A 606 -30.09 37.58 -1.68
N HIS A 607 -30.70 36.80 -2.57
CA HIS A 607 -30.28 36.60 -3.94
C HIS A 607 -30.98 37.58 -4.91
N ASP A 608 -32.26 37.86 -4.69
CA ASP A 608 -33.07 38.79 -5.51
C ASP A 608 -33.67 39.90 -4.62
N PRO A 609 -32.85 40.74 -3.95
CA PRO A 609 -33.34 41.74 -2.99
C PRO A 609 -34.29 42.78 -3.64
N HIS A 610 -35.44 43.02 -3.01
CA HIS A 610 -36.45 43.99 -3.42
C HIS A 610 -36.93 44.86 -2.23
N VAL A 611 -37.08 46.16 -2.48
CA VAL A 611 -37.60 47.13 -1.52
C VAL A 611 -39.12 47.14 -1.55
N ALA A 612 -39.74 47.02 -0.38
CA ALA A 612 -41.18 47.14 -0.18
C ALA A 612 -41.57 48.59 0.19
N ALA A 613 -42.87 48.88 0.25
CA ALA A 613 -43.37 50.22 0.54
C ALA A 613 -43.03 50.75 1.94
N ASP A 614 -42.62 49.88 2.86
CA ASP A 614 -42.13 50.24 4.20
C ASP A 614 -40.64 50.64 4.22
N GLY A 615 -39.96 50.57 3.07
CA GLY A 615 -38.54 50.90 2.92
C GLY A 615 -37.58 49.78 3.30
N PHE A 616 -38.07 48.61 3.75
CA PHE A 616 -37.22 47.45 4.01
C PHE A 616 -36.98 46.64 2.73
N THR A 617 -35.81 46.00 2.67
CA THR A 617 -35.45 45.11 1.58
C THR A 617 -35.64 43.65 2.01
N TYR A 618 -36.26 42.85 1.14
CA TYR A 618 -36.57 41.45 1.37
C TYR A 618 -36.11 40.61 0.17
N GLU A 619 -36.00 39.31 0.38
CA GLU A 619 -35.98 38.37 -0.74
C GLU A 619 -37.33 38.42 -1.46
N LYS A 620 -37.30 38.50 -2.80
CA LYS A 620 -38.50 38.72 -3.60
C LYS A 620 -39.54 37.64 -3.36
N GLU A 621 -39.13 36.37 -3.44
CA GLU A 621 -40.01 35.22 -3.30
C GLU A 621 -40.59 35.14 -1.89
N ALA A 622 -39.81 35.49 -0.87
CA ALA A 622 -40.26 35.49 0.52
C ALA A 622 -41.35 36.55 0.75
N LEU A 623 -41.17 37.75 0.21
CA LEU A 623 -42.14 38.82 0.35
C LEU A 623 -43.39 38.59 -0.51
N LEU A 624 -43.25 38.08 -1.74
CA LEU A 624 -44.40 37.69 -2.55
C LEU A 624 -45.23 36.62 -1.86
N GLY A 625 -44.59 35.58 -1.32
CA GLY A 625 -45.28 34.56 -0.53
C GLY A 625 -45.97 35.14 0.72
N TRP A 626 -45.39 36.17 1.35
CA TRP A 626 -46.04 36.87 2.46
C TRP A 626 -47.31 37.60 2.03
N LEU A 627 -47.26 38.31 0.90
CA LEU A 627 -48.39 39.07 0.34
C LEU A 627 -49.50 38.16 -0.21
N GLU A 628 -49.14 37.08 -0.90
CA GLU A 628 -50.07 36.10 -1.48
C GLU A 628 -50.89 35.36 -0.42
N ASN A 629 -50.39 35.26 0.81
CA ASN A 629 -51.13 34.75 1.97
C ASN A 629 -52.16 35.75 2.54
N GLY A 630 -52.53 36.78 1.78
CA GLY A 630 -53.57 37.76 2.13
C GLY A 630 -53.13 38.81 3.16
N ARG A 631 -51.81 38.98 3.36
CA ARG A 631 -51.26 39.96 4.31
C ARG A 631 -50.87 41.23 3.56
N GLU A 632 -51.56 42.34 3.82
CA GLU A 632 -51.21 43.66 3.30
C GLU A 632 -50.29 44.46 4.24
N THR A 633 -49.65 43.79 5.21
CA THR A 633 -48.84 44.42 6.26
C THR A 633 -47.36 44.12 6.09
N SER A 634 -46.51 45.07 6.45
CA SER A 634 -45.06 44.94 6.54
C SER A 634 -44.67 43.74 7.42
N PRO A 635 -43.82 42.82 6.95
CA PRO A 635 -43.27 41.74 7.78
C PRO A 635 -42.42 42.24 8.96
N MET A 636 -41.86 43.45 8.87
CA MET A 636 -40.97 44.01 9.89
C MET A 636 -41.71 44.84 10.94
N THR A 637 -42.74 45.58 10.52
CA THR A 637 -43.42 46.54 11.40
C THR A 637 -44.87 46.19 11.70
N ASN A 638 -45.45 45.19 11.00
CA ASN A 638 -46.87 44.84 11.04
C ASN A 638 -47.83 45.99 10.65
N LEU A 639 -47.33 47.10 10.10
CA LEU A 639 -48.14 48.20 9.60
C LEU A 639 -48.60 47.93 8.16
N ARG A 640 -49.76 48.44 7.77
CA ARG A 640 -50.28 48.29 6.40
C ARG A 640 -49.34 48.98 5.40
N LEU A 641 -48.97 48.27 4.34
CA LEU A 641 -48.15 48.81 3.25
C LEU A 641 -48.97 49.81 2.44
N SER A 642 -48.38 50.94 2.09
CA SER A 642 -49.05 51.98 1.28
C SER A 642 -49.30 51.53 -0.18
N HIS A 643 -48.48 50.60 -0.68
CA HIS A 643 -48.66 49.92 -1.95
C HIS A 643 -47.98 48.54 -1.93
N LEU A 644 -48.34 47.67 -2.87
CA LEU A 644 -47.76 46.33 -3.01
C LEU A 644 -46.67 46.23 -4.10
N HIS A 645 -46.34 47.34 -4.75
CA HIS A 645 -45.25 47.38 -5.73
C HIS A 645 -43.89 47.15 -5.07
N LEU A 646 -43.12 46.21 -5.63
CA LEU A 646 -41.76 45.88 -5.21
C LEU A 646 -40.76 46.52 -6.15
N THR A 647 -39.76 47.21 -5.60
CA THR A 647 -38.69 47.84 -6.40
C THR A 647 -37.41 47.02 -6.25
N PRO A 648 -36.80 46.50 -7.34
CA PRO A 648 -35.55 45.77 -7.26
C PRO A 648 -34.43 46.60 -6.63
N ASN A 649 -33.73 46.06 -5.63
CA ASN A 649 -32.59 46.72 -5.00
C ASN A 649 -31.28 46.26 -5.67
N HIS A 650 -31.01 46.79 -6.87
CA HIS A 650 -29.82 46.43 -7.65
C HIS A 650 -28.51 46.76 -6.91
N SER A 651 -28.47 47.85 -6.15
CA SER A 651 -27.28 48.25 -5.38
C SER A 651 -26.94 47.23 -4.29
N LEU A 652 -27.94 46.78 -3.52
CA LEU A 652 -27.72 45.75 -2.50
C LEU A 652 -27.34 44.42 -3.14
N ARG A 653 -27.97 44.06 -4.26
CA ARG A 653 -27.62 42.84 -5.01
C ARG A 653 -26.16 42.85 -5.46
N SER A 654 -25.70 43.95 -6.05
CA SER A 654 -24.29 44.09 -6.45
C SER A 654 -23.37 44.05 -5.24
N ALA A 655 -23.74 44.68 -4.12
CA ALA A 655 -22.94 44.63 -2.89
C ALA A 655 -22.84 43.20 -2.29
N ILE A 656 -23.93 42.44 -2.31
CA ILE A 656 -23.97 41.04 -1.89
C ILE A 656 -23.10 40.19 -2.83
N GLN A 657 -23.21 40.38 -4.14
CA GLN A 657 -22.38 39.67 -5.12
C GLN A 657 -20.89 39.99 -4.96
N ASP A 658 -20.54 41.27 -4.82
CA ASP A 658 -19.16 41.70 -4.56
C ASP A 658 -18.60 41.11 -3.27
N TRP A 659 -19.43 40.98 -2.23
CA TRP A 659 -19.05 40.36 -0.96
C TRP A 659 -18.88 38.84 -1.07
N LEU A 660 -19.79 38.16 -1.76
CA LEU A 660 -19.69 36.72 -2.05
C LEU A 660 -18.49 36.38 -2.95
N CYS A 661 -18.03 37.30 -3.80
CA CYS A 661 -16.82 37.13 -4.61
C CYS A 661 -15.52 37.41 -3.84
N LYS A 662 -15.59 38.09 -2.70
CA LYS A 662 -14.44 38.43 -1.83
C LYS A 662 -14.28 37.50 -0.63
N SER A 663 -15.32 36.73 -0.32
CA SER A 663 -15.38 35.70 0.73
C SER A 663 -15.00 34.34 0.16
#